data_AF-M5UFB6-F1
#
_entry.id   AF-M5UFB6-F1
#
_cell.length_a   1.000
_cell.length_b   1.000
_cell.length_c   1.000
_cell.angle_alpha   90.00
_cell.angle_beta   90.00
_cell.angle_gamma   90.00
#
_symmetry.space_group_name_H-M   'P 1'
#
loop_
_entity.id
_entity.type
_entity.pdbx_description
1 polymer ?
#
loop_
_entity_poly.entity_id
_entity_poly.type
_entity_poly.pdbx_seq_one_letter_code
_entity_poly.pdbx_strand_id
1 'polypeptide(L)'
;MFPLRRSTKEPEIDWPALLALLEDDDRRATIARLAPTPGRESYLTALRRMQSSVVAETLTAGRRLDTAGRLVDRPTIAVAGMLNSGKTSLVSSFLSPAGQARTLRGTSNREGTHRFVLWLPQSWRDDVELWSLLVSRIGDSLGHPPEDLSENPDQAASQYNNRSGDHSQLSVALLATDPALDELGVGLLDCPDIVSDEELGLGSPKERKELLGRAATLCSAFLIVTDAASSRDTTLADLMRIASDLMPGVPRMLAVNKVRPRQTPDQVHETFSPLSQKHGVASIYAAYDYDVPASRPFIPHREDEASDRRLANPMDSSTGKVESSETAQESEPLPVFFEVSPNPDENPPASIDEGRFLESLPLKLDRGVLFSQLHRALRINLEKVIWDRGLDAIRRNADASFAKTRECHEVLLDASLEFFAHRKIGGEVMELRLHQSERILRQLSESFAATAPWYARWGVRLNSTIRRFVGGAGDFMRSLTPSALSQKAADDIKGRFRSGEYGGLIAPEGLLAEIERHGGTVVLSHYRDHQTEASPGKHSIDDSGLSLEEPNEEGTVTISNQRGFVNDAELLLPPIQRAVTRFEQDDFTTLDPRRLDEAIRMMWSEIPMHKKLAHGLTPLATIFAAFGAALMIPVDFGHSFILAASIPELLAAAGLGALAAMWAGNQGAREVGQQAARQQLADFLAVLCDELGVARPDPPMKVRVANHQVTLPASRIARSETSGPTMPVYRVRDEFVSELNKLLPRSSGIKK
;
A
#
# COMPACT_ATOMS: atom_id res chain seq x y z
N MET A 1 0.05 36.55 -37.99
CA MET A 1 -0.01 35.14 -38.43
C MET A 1 0.97 34.35 -37.58
N PHE A 2 0.55 33.93 -36.38
CA PHE A 2 1.40 33.14 -35.49
C PHE A 2 1.34 31.68 -35.92
N PRO A 3 2.47 30.96 -35.98
CA PRO A 3 2.44 29.55 -36.35
C PRO A 3 1.76 28.76 -35.23
N LEU A 4 0.68 28.07 -35.56
CA LEU A 4 0.08 27.02 -34.73
C LEU A 4 1.21 26.06 -34.34
N ARG A 5 1.65 26.12 -33.07
CA ARG A 5 2.59 25.16 -32.51
C ARG A 5 1.97 23.78 -32.71
N ARG A 6 2.59 22.96 -33.58
CA ARG A 6 2.30 21.53 -33.62
C ARG A 6 2.51 20.99 -32.21
N SER A 7 1.41 20.68 -31.53
CA SER A 7 1.42 19.93 -30.27
C SER A 7 2.30 18.71 -30.48
N THR A 8 3.41 18.61 -29.75
CA THR A 8 4.23 17.41 -29.69
C THR A 8 3.29 16.25 -29.35
N LYS A 9 3.12 15.32 -30.30
CA LYS A 9 2.24 14.17 -30.15
C LYS A 9 2.76 13.39 -28.93
N GLU A 10 2.07 13.52 -27.80
CA GLU A 10 2.44 12.77 -26.60
C GLU A 10 2.38 11.27 -26.92
N PRO A 11 3.31 10.47 -26.38
CA PRO A 11 3.31 9.03 -26.61
C PRO A 11 1.99 8.43 -26.12
N GLU A 12 1.33 7.69 -27.01
CA GLU A 12 0.14 6.91 -26.71
C GLU A 12 0.51 5.76 -25.78
N ILE A 13 -0.29 5.53 -24.73
CA ILE A 13 -0.05 4.45 -23.77
C ILE A 13 -0.72 3.20 -24.31
N ASP A 14 0.08 2.19 -24.63
CA ASP A 14 -0.41 0.85 -24.96
C ASP A 14 -0.81 0.13 -23.66
N TRP A 15 -2.11 0.18 -23.34
CA TRP A 15 -2.65 -0.47 -22.15
C TRP A 15 -2.44 -1.99 -22.15
N PRO A 16 -2.69 -2.74 -23.24
CA PRO A 16 -2.34 -4.17 -23.31
C PRO A 16 -0.88 -4.47 -22.96
N ALA A 17 0.08 -3.72 -23.51
CA ALA A 17 1.49 -3.92 -23.20
C ALA A 17 1.81 -3.57 -21.73
N LEU A 18 1.21 -2.50 -21.20
CA LEU A 18 1.36 -2.11 -19.80
C LEU A 18 0.75 -3.17 -18.87
N LEU A 19 -0.46 -3.65 -19.14
CA LEU A 19 -1.12 -4.68 -18.36
C LEU A 19 -0.30 -5.97 -18.32
N ALA A 20 0.26 -6.38 -19.46
CA ALA A 20 1.15 -7.54 -19.53
C ALA A 20 2.41 -7.37 -18.67
N LEU A 21 2.94 -6.14 -18.52
CA LEU A 21 4.02 -5.83 -17.58
C LEU A 21 3.54 -5.91 -16.11
N LEU A 22 2.34 -5.42 -15.81
CA LEU A 22 1.78 -5.43 -14.45
C LEU A 22 1.40 -6.85 -13.97
N GLU A 23 1.14 -7.76 -14.90
CA GLU A 23 0.77 -9.16 -14.63
C GLU A 23 1.96 -10.13 -14.61
N ASP A 24 3.09 -9.77 -15.22
CA ASP A 24 4.28 -10.62 -15.33
C ASP A 24 4.87 -10.93 -13.95
N ASP A 25 4.84 -12.20 -13.56
CA ASP A 25 5.39 -12.73 -12.31
C ASP A 25 6.77 -13.38 -12.47
N ASP A 26 7.33 -13.38 -13.69
CA ASP A 26 8.62 -13.99 -14.00
C ASP A 26 9.66 -12.92 -14.33
N ARG A 27 9.93 -12.68 -15.62
CA ARG A 27 11.11 -11.90 -16.04
C ARG A 27 10.97 -10.45 -15.64
N ARG A 28 9.76 -9.91 -15.74
CA ARG A 28 9.46 -8.49 -15.52
C ARG A 28 8.69 -8.25 -14.22
N ALA A 29 8.72 -9.21 -13.30
CA ALA A 29 8.11 -9.06 -11.98
C ALA A 29 8.56 -7.79 -11.25
N THR A 30 7.62 -7.17 -10.54
CA THR A 30 7.85 -5.94 -9.76
C THR A 30 8.66 -6.19 -8.51
N ILE A 31 8.41 -7.32 -7.84
CA ILE A 31 9.03 -7.65 -6.56
C ILE A 31 9.84 -8.94 -6.70
N ALA A 32 11.04 -8.94 -6.13
CA ALA A 32 11.79 -10.13 -5.80
C ALA A 32 11.59 -10.44 -4.32
N ARG A 33 11.12 -11.65 -4.00
CA ARG A 33 11.16 -12.21 -2.65
C ARG A 33 12.55 -12.80 -2.45
N LEU A 34 13.30 -12.29 -1.48
CA LEU A 34 14.66 -12.72 -1.16
C LEU A 34 14.69 -13.87 -0.13
N ALA A 35 13.68 -13.92 0.75
CA ALA A 35 13.52 -14.93 1.77
C ALA A 35 12.02 -15.21 2.01
N PRO A 36 11.63 -16.40 2.50
CA PRO A 36 12.51 -17.56 2.79
C PRO A 36 13.02 -18.25 1.51
N THR A 37 12.18 -18.36 0.49
CA THR A 37 12.51 -18.92 -0.81
C THR A 37 12.56 -17.80 -1.84
N PRO A 38 13.64 -17.74 -2.65
CA PRO A 38 13.72 -16.82 -3.77
C PRO A 38 12.50 -16.97 -4.66
N GLY A 39 11.80 -15.87 -4.89
CA GLY A 39 10.56 -15.85 -5.66
C GLY A 39 10.35 -14.50 -6.31
N ARG A 40 9.33 -14.43 -7.17
CA ARG A 40 8.97 -13.20 -7.88
C ARG A 40 7.47 -13.02 -7.83
N GLU A 41 7.05 -11.77 -7.73
CA GLU A 41 5.64 -11.37 -7.69
C GLU A 41 5.43 -10.22 -8.66
N SER A 42 4.37 -10.35 -9.48
CA SER A 42 3.92 -9.28 -10.36
C SER A 42 3.35 -8.11 -9.57
N TYR A 43 3.19 -6.96 -10.25
CA TYR A 43 2.64 -5.76 -9.64
C TYR A 43 1.24 -6.01 -9.04
N LEU A 44 0.36 -6.65 -9.82
CA LEU A 44 -1.01 -6.90 -9.37
C LEU A 44 -1.06 -7.95 -8.26
N THR A 45 -0.26 -9.01 -8.32
CA THR A 45 -0.20 -10.03 -7.25
C THR A 45 0.29 -9.43 -5.94
N ALA A 46 1.34 -8.61 -5.99
CA ALA A 46 1.84 -7.88 -4.84
C ALA A 46 0.76 -6.98 -4.22
N LEU A 47 0.05 -6.19 -5.05
CA LEU A 47 -1.03 -5.34 -4.55
C LEU A 47 -2.23 -6.11 -4.03
N ARG A 48 -2.59 -7.28 -4.59
CA ARG A 48 -3.67 -8.11 -4.03
C ARG A 48 -3.40 -8.51 -2.58
N ARG A 49 -2.14 -8.81 -2.25
CA ARG A 49 -1.69 -9.13 -0.89
C ARG A 49 -1.76 -7.92 0.07
N MET A 50 -1.54 -6.70 -0.45
CA MET A 50 -1.38 -5.50 0.38
C MET A 50 -2.63 -4.61 0.43
N GLN A 51 -3.20 -4.30 -0.73
CA GLN A 51 -4.29 -3.34 -0.95
C GLN A 51 -5.10 -3.74 -2.20
N SER A 52 -6.02 -4.69 -2.03
CA SER A 52 -6.85 -5.21 -3.13
C SER A 52 -7.67 -4.14 -3.87
N SER A 53 -8.06 -3.05 -3.19
CA SER A 53 -8.79 -1.94 -3.81
C SER A 53 -7.98 -1.23 -4.91
N VAL A 54 -6.67 -1.07 -4.74
CA VAL A 54 -5.79 -0.40 -5.72
C VAL A 54 -5.69 -1.21 -7.02
N VAL A 55 -5.82 -2.54 -6.94
CA VAL A 55 -5.86 -3.43 -8.11
C VAL A 55 -7.09 -3.12 -8.97
N ALA A 56 -8.27 -3.08 -8.35
CA ALA A 56 -9.52 -2.78 -9.04
C ALA A 56 -9.47 -1.37 -9.68
N GLU A 57 -8.93 -0.39 -8.96
CA GLU A 57 -8.75 0.96 -9.47
C GLU A 57 -7.78 1.02 -10.66
N THR A 58 -6.65 0.29 -10.59
CA THR A 58 -5.64 0.25 -11.67
C THR A 58 -6.22 -0.34 -12.95
N LEU A 59 -6.91 -1.48 -12.84
CA LEU A 59 -7.55 -2.15 -13.97
C LEU A 59 -8.69 -1.29 -14.56
N THR A 60 -9.43 -0.58 -13.71
CA THR A 60 -10.50 0.32 -14.15
C THR A 60 -9.95 1.55 -14.86
N ALA A 61 -8.90 2.17 -14.31
CA ALA A 61 -8.23 3.32 -14.94
C ALA A 61 -7.62 2.94 -16.31
N GLY A 62 -6.98 1.77 -16.40
CA GLY A 62 -6.40 1.27 -17.64
C GLY A 62 -7.44 0.96 -18.72
N ARG A 63 -8.51 0.24 -18.36
CA ARG A 63 -9.64 -0.03 -19.28
C ARG A 63 -10.31 1.26 -19.77
N ARG A 64 -10.48 2.25 -18.89
CA ARG A 64 -11.03 3.57 -19.27
C ARG A 64 -10.16 4.27 -20.30
N LEU A 65 -8.84 4.25 -20.13
CA LEU A 65 -7.91 4.85 -21.08
C LEU A 65 -7.96 4.15 -22.45
N ASP A 66 -7.88 2.81 -22.46
CA ASP A 66 -7.94 2.01 -23.70
C ASP A 66 -9.25 2.22 -24.47
N THR A 67 -10.38 2.20 -23.75
CA THR A 67 -11.70 2.37 -24.35
C THR A 67 -11.92 3.81 -24.82
N ALA A 68 -11.39 4.80 -24.10
CA ALA A 68 -11.44 6.19 -24.54
C ALA A 68 -10.71 6.39 -25.87
N GLY A 69 -9.55 5.75 -26.06
CA GLY A 69 -8.81 5.75 -27.33
C GLY A 69 -9.63 5.24 -28.53
N ARG A 70 -10.62 4.36 -28.31
CA ARG A 70 -11.51 3.86 -29.38
C ARG A 70 -12.71 4.77 -29.68
N LEU A 71 -12.94 5.76 -28.83
CA LEU A 71 -14.09 6.68 -28.89
C LEU A 71 -13.69 8.13 -29.19
N VAL A 72 -12.52 8.33 -29.79
CA VAL A 72 -11.92 9.66 -30.08
C VAL A 72 -12.89 10.61 -30.79
N ASP A 73 -13.62 10.11 -31.78
CA ASP A 73 -14.44 10.96 -32.66
C ASP A 73 -15.89 11.12 -32.18
N ARG A 74 -16.19 10.70 -30.94
CA ARG A 74 -17.56 10.55 -30.42
C ARG A 74 -17.74 11.27 -29.08
N PRO A 75 -17.62 12.61 -29.08
CA PRO A 75 -17.67 13.38 -27.83
C PRO A 75 -19.07 13.35 -27.21
N THR A 76 -19.11 13.30 -25.89
CA THR A 76 -20.35 13.45 -25.11
C THR A 76 -20.27 14.70 -24.25
N ILE A 77 -21.30 15.54 -24.27
CA ILE A 77 -21.37 16.77 -23.46
C ILE A 77 -22.31 16.52 -22.28
N ALA A 78 -21.82 16.75 -21.07
CA ALA A 78 -22.66 16.71 -19.87
C ALA A 78 -23.39 18.03 -19.66
N VAL A 79 -24.72 17.96 -19.55
CA VAL A 79 -25.58 19.08 -19.18
C VAL A 79 -25.96 18.94 -17.71
N ALA A 80 -25.38 19.79 -16.86
CA ALA A 80 -25.56 19.76 -15.41
C ALA A 80 -26.04 21.13 -14.90
N GLY A 81 -26.66 21.19 -13.73
CA GLY A 81 -27.27 22.44 -13.26
C GLY A 81 -28.34 22.23 -12.20
N MET A 82 -28.78 23.33 -11.60
CA MET A 82 -29.69 23.33 -10.46
C MET A 82 -31.12 22.88 -10.85
N LEU A 83 -31.96 22.61 -9.86
CA LEU A 83 -33.39 22.35 -10.07
C LEU A 83 -34.04 23.52 -10.84
N ASN A 84 -34.87 23.20 -11.84
CA ASN A 84 -35.64 24.17 -12.62
C ASN A 84 -34.82 25.26 -13.33
N SER A 85 -33.51 25.06 -13.55
CA SER A 85 -32.66 25.97 -14.32
C SER A 85 -32.86 25.87 -15.83
N GLY A 86 -33.62 24.87 -16.31
CA GLY A 86 -33.90 24.64 -17.72
C GLY A 86 -32.91 23.70 -18.43
N LYS A 87 -32.30 22.76 -17.70
CA LYS A 87 -31.40 21.73 -18.27
C LYS A 87 -32.04 20.94 -19.40
N THR A 88 -33.16 20.29 -19.11
CA THR A 88 -33.86 19.44 -20.09
C THR A 88 -34.47 20.28 -21.22
N SER A 89 -34.85 21.53 -20.97
CA SER A 89 -35.23 22.49 -22.04
C SER A 89 -34.06 22.81 -22.98
N LEU A 90 -32.84 22.94 -22.44
CA LEU A 90 -31.63 23.11 -23.23
C LEU A 90 -31.31 21.83 -24.01
N VAL A 91 -31.37 20.64 -23.39
CA VAL A 91 -31.15 19.38 -24.11
C VAL A 91 -32.17 19.22 -25.25
N SER A 92 -33.44 19.55 -24.99
CA SER A 92 -34.53 19.51 -25.96
C SER A 92 -34.32 20.43 -27.16
N SER A 93 -33.51 21.49 -27.07
CA SER A 93 -33.23 22.37 -28.22
C SER A 93 -32.35 21.71 -29.28
N PHE A 94 -31.68 20.60 -28.95
CA PHE A 94 -30.85 19.83 -29.87
C PHE A 94 -31.55 18.60 -30.45
N LEU A 95 -32.77 18.29 -30.01
CA LEU A 95 -33.49 17.08 -30.39
C LEU A 95 -34.53 17.35 -31.47
N SER A 96 -34.82 16.34 -32.29
CA SER A 96 -35.94 16.35 -33.22
C SER A 96 -37.29 16.49 -32.50
N PRO A 97 -38.38 16.88 -33.17
CA PRO A 97 -39.71 16.93 -32.55
C PRO A 97 -40.13 15.63 -31.84
N ALA A 98 -39.66 14.47 -32.33
CA ALA A 98 -39.91 13.18 -31.68
C ALA A 98 -39.13 13.02 -30.37
N GLY A 99 -37.84 13.38 -30.35
CA GLY A 99 -37.03 13.40 -29.12
C GLY A 99 -37.54 14.44 -28.12
N GLN A 100 -37.95 15.61 -28.61
CA GLN A 100 -38.57 16.67 -27.81
C GLN A 100 -39.82 16.20 -27.07
N ALA A 101 -40.64 15.35 -27.69
CA ALA A 101 -41.83 14.77 -27.06
C ALA A 101 -41.50 13.75 -25.94
N ARG A 102 -40.32 13.13 -26.00
CA ARG A 102 -39.85 12.13 -25.02
C ARG A 102 -39.09 12.73 -23.84
N THR A 103 -38.74 14.02 -23.92
CA THR A 103 -38.11 14.74 -22.80
C THR A 103 -39.15 15.26 -21.82
N LEU A 104 -38.86 15.16 -20.52
CA LEU A 104 -39.76 15.65 -19.48
C LEU A 104 -39.48 17.14 -19.19
N ARG A 105 -40.39 18.01 -19.63
CA ARG A 105 -40.36 19.46 -19.38
C ARG A 105 -41.52 19.80 -18.43
N GLY A 106 -41.23 20.21 -17.20
CA GLY A 106 -42.24 20.50 -16.19
C GLY A 106 -41.84 21.67 -15.28
N THR A 107 -42.83 22.37 -14.73
CA THR A 107 -42.65 23.51 -13.82
C THR A 107 -42.67 23.11 -12.34
N SER A 108 -43.10 21.88 -12.03
CA SER A 108 -43.19 21.37 -10.66
C SER A 108 -42.07 20.39 -10.30
N ASN A 109 -41.67 20.35 -9.02
CA ASN A 109 -40.65 19.42 -8.51
C ASN A 109 -41.04 17.93 -8.61
N ARG A 110 -42.30 17.62 -8.98
CA ARG A 110 -42.78 16.25 -9.22
C ARG A 110 -42.62 15.80 -10.68
N GLU A 111 -42.13 16.69 -11.54
CA GLU A 111 -41.98 16.50 -12.99
C GLU A 111 -40.51 16.71 -13.43
N GLY A 112 -39.55 16.45 -12.53
CA GLY A 112 -38.13 16.62 -12.79
C GLY A 112 -37.42 15.38 -13.32
N THR A 113 -36.26 15.59 -13.97
CA THR A 113 -35.33 14.52 -14.36
C THR A 113 -34.63 13.97 -13.12
N HIS A 114 -34.91 12.70 -12.79
CA HIS A 114 -34.38 12.01 -11.61
C HIS A 114 -33.30 10.97 -11.95
N ARG A 115 -33.23 10.54 -13.21
CA ARG A 115 -32.22 9.60 -13.74
C ARG A 115 -31.34 10.28 -14.77
N PHE A 116 -30.13 9.76 -14.96
CA PHE A 116 -29.26 10.19 -16.06
C PHE A 116 -29.83 9.70 -17.39
N VAL A 117 -29.90 10.59 -18.39
CA VAL A 117 -30.35 10.23 -19.74
C VAL A 117 -29.28 10.59 -20.77
N LEU A 118 -28.84 9.60 -21.53
CA LEU A 118 -27.85 9.74 -22.57
C LEU A 118 -28.54 9.75 -23.93
N TRP A 119 -28.58 10.91 -24.57
CA TRP A 119 -29.05 11.10 -25.94
C TRP A 119 -27.88 10.97 -26.90
N LEU A 120 -27.94 10.00 -27.81
CA LEU A 120 -26.89 9.71 -28.77
C LEU A 120 -27.39 9.90 -30.22
N PRO A 121 -26.49 10.19 -31.16
CA PRO A 121 -26.80 10.15 -32.60
C PRO A 121 -27.39 8.80 -33.02
N GLN A 122 -28.44 8.81 -33.86
CA GLN A 122 -29.06 7.58 -34.37
C GLN A 122 -28.06 6.73 -35.16
N SER A 123 -27.20 7.36 -35.94
CA SER A 123 -26.11 6.72 -36.68
C SER A 123 -25.15 5.90 -35.79
N TRP A 124 -25.02 6.23 -34.50
CA TRP A 124 -24.16 5.46 -33.59
C TRP A 124 -24.79 4.14 -33.17
N ARG A 125 -26.13 4.04 -33.18
CA ARG A 125 -26.86 2.79 -32.90
C ARG A 125 -26.84 1.84 -34.09
N ASP A 126 -26.77 2.38 -35.30
CA ASP A 126 -26.70 1.60 -36.53
C ASP A 126 -25.34 0.89 -36.69
N ASP A 127 -24.28 1.40 -36.05
CA ASP A 127 -22.96 0.77 -35.93
C ASP A 127 -22.93 -0.20 -34.73
N VAL A 128 -23.11 -1.50 -34.99
CA VAL A 128 -23.20 -2.55 -33.95
C VAL A 128 -21.94 -2.64 -33.08
N GLU A 129 -20.76 -2.51 -33.68
CA GLU A 129 -19.50 -2.62 -32.94
C GLU A 129 -19.34 -1.44 -32.00
N LEU A 130 -19.58 -0.23 -32.51
CA LEU A 130 -19.57 0.99 -31.71
C LEU A 130 -20.61 0.93 -30.59
N TRP A 131 -21.86 0.58 -30.93
CA TRP A 131 -22.96 0.57 -29.98
C TRP A 131 -22.67 -0.38 -28.81
N SER A 132 -22.15 -1.58 -29.10
CA SER A 132 -21.76 -2.54 -28.08
C SER A 132 -20.68 -1.98 -27.14
N LEU A 133 -19.69 -1.26 -27.69
CA LEU A 133 -18.61 -0.66 -26.93
C LEU A 133 -19.09 0.52 -26.08
N LEU A 134 -19.99 1.36 -26.60
CA LEU A 134 -20.60 2.47 -25.87
C LEU A 134 -21.45 1.96 -24.70
N VAL A 135 -22.34 1.01 -24.95
CA VAL A 135 -23.21 0.40 -23.92
C VAL A 135 -22.38 -0.25 -22.82
N SER A 136 -21.33 -1.02 -23.19
CA SER A 136 -20.41 -1.60 -22.21
C SER A 136 -19.69 -0.53 -21.40
N ARG A 137 -19.19 0.53 -22.03
CA ARG A 137 -18.48 1.62 -21.34
C ARG A 137 -19.39 2.38 -20.38
N ILE A 138 -20.62 2.67 -20.79
CA ILE A 138 -21.63 3.32 -19.94
C ILE A 138 -21.90 2.45 -18.71
N GLY A 139 -22.07 1.14 -18.94
CA GLY A 139 -22.26 0.16 -17.88
C GLY A 139 -21.09 0.09 -16.89
N ASP A 140 -19.86 -0.01 -17.40
CA ASP A 140 -18.64 -0.05 -16.59
C ASP A 140 -18.41 1.25 -15.81
N SER A 141 -18.75 2.40 -16.40
CA SER A 141 -18.61 3.69 -15.73
C SER A 141 -19.63 3.85 -14.61
N LEU A 142 -20.91 3.58 -14.87
CA LEU A 142 -22.00 3.84 -13.93
C LEU A 142 -22.24 2.71 -12.92
N GLY A 143 -21.83 1.48 -13.25
CA GLY A 143 -21.93 0.28 -12.41
C GLY A 143 -23.10 -0.64 -12.79
N HIS A 144 -23.99 -0.21 -13.67
CA HIS A 144 -25.12 -0.98 -14.17
C HIS A 144 -25.28 -0.79 -15.69
N PRO A 145 -25.67 -1.83 -16.45
CA PRO A 145 -25.96 -1.68 -17.87
C PRO A 145 -27.10 -0.67 -18.08
N PRO A 146 -27.02 0.21 -19.09
CA PRO A 146 -28.06 1.19 -19.36
C PRO A 146 -29.35 0.51 -19.86
N GLU A 147 -30.46 1.21 -19.68
CA GLU A 147 -31.80 0.83 -20.13
C GLU A 147 -32.22 1.72 -21.32
N ASP A 148 -32.88 1.16 -22.34
CA ASP A 148 -33.43 1.96 -23.43
C ASP A 148 -34.60 2.84 -22.94
N LEU A 149 -34.55 4.12 -23.27
CA LEU A 149 -35.66 5.04 -23.07
C LEU A 149 -36.81 4.67 -24.01
N SER A 150 -38.04 4.61 -23.50
CA SER A 150 -39.21 4.29 -24.29
C SER A 150 -39.42 5.29 -25.44
N GLU A 151 -39.89 4.78 -26.58
CA GLU A 151 -40.34 5.60 -27.71
C GLU A 151 -41.72 6.24 -27.44
N ASN A 152 -42.46 5.73 -26.45
CA ASN A 152 -43.73 6.32 -26.03
C ASN A 152 -43.47 7.47 -25.02
N PRO A 153 -43.88 8.72 -25.32
CA PRO A 153 -43.70 9.88 -24.43
C PRO A 153 -44.13 9.68 -22.97
N ASP A 154 -45.29 9.05 -22.73
CA ASP A 154 -45.82 8.87 -21.37
C ASP A 154 -44.97 7.90 -20.54
N GLN A 155 -44.46 6.85 -21.20
CA GLN A 155 -43.55 5.88 -20.58
C GLN A 155 -42.16 6.47 -20.38
N ALA A 156 -41.66 7.21 -21.38
CA ALA A 156 -40.39 7.93 -21.28
C ALA A 156 -40.40 8.92 -20.11
N ALA A 157 -41.48 9.70 -19.96
CA ALA A 157 -41.70 10.58 -18.82
C ALA A 157 -41.68 9.83 -17.48
N SER A 158 -42.31 8.65 -17.42
CA SER A 158 -42.30 7.81 -16.22
C SER A 158 -40.92 7.20 -15.90
N GLN A 159 -40.09 6.95 -16.92
CA GLN A 159 -38.70 6.53 -16.73
C GLN A 159 -37.86 7.71 -16.24
N TYR A 160 -38.00 8.89 -16.86
CA TYR A 160 -37.27 10.13 -16.52
C TYR A 160 -37.41 10.53 -15.05
N ASN A 161 -38.63 10.48 -14.51
CA ASN A 161 -38.96 10.90 -13.15
C ASN A 161 -38.87 9.77 -12.11
N ASN A 162 -38.47 8.56 -12.51
CA ASN A 162 -38.43 7.39 -11.62
C ASN A 162 -39.73 7.20 -10.81
N ARG A 163 -40.91 7.24 -11.47
CA ARG A 163 -42.22 7.25 -10.79
C ARG A 163 -42.47 6.04 -9.87
N SER A 164 -41.74 4.95 -10.08
CA SER A 164 -41.73 3.74 -9.24
C SER A 164 -41.22 4.01 -7.81
N GLY A 165 -40.40 5.05 -7.62
CA GLY A 165 -39.75 5.37 -6.35
C GLY A 165 -38.62 4.40 -5.96
N ASP A 166 -38.17 3.54 -6.87
CA ASP A 166 -37.12 2.58 -6.59
C ASP A 166 -35.74 3.26 -6.63
N HIS A 167 -35.08 3.35 -5.48
CA HIS A 167 -33.75 3.94 -5.36
C HIS A 167 -32.70 3.22 -6.21
N SER A 168 -32.86 1.92 -6.47
CA SER A 168 -31.91 1.16 -7.29
C SER A 168 -31.93 1.58 -8.76
N GLN A 169 -33.02 2.19 -9.23
CA GLN A 169 -33.15 2.67 -10.62
C GLN A 169 -32.45 4.02 -10.84
N LEU A 170 -32.11 4.77 -9.78
CA LEU A 170 -31.41 6.06 -9.88
C LEU A 170 -29.96 5.91 -10.40
N SER A 171 -29.33 4.76 -10.18
CA SER A 171 -27.99 4.44 -10.68
C SER A 171 -27.98 3.85 -12.09
N VAL A 172 -29.15 3.52 -12.66
CA VAL A 172 -29.30 2.97 -14.01
C VAL A 172 -29.56 4.11 -14.99
N ALA A 173 -28.63 4.37 -15.91
CA ALA A 173 -28.81 5.36 -16.97
C ALA A 173 -29.85 4.91 -18.01
N LEU A 174 -30.55 5.90 -18.57
CA LEU A 174 -31.42 5.75 -19.72
C LEU A 174 -30.65 6.11 -20.99
N LEU A 175 -30.90 5.36 -22.07
CA LEU A 175 -30.24 5.50 -23.35
C LEU A 175 -31.28 5.79 -24.43
N ALA A 176 -31.09 6.87 -25.17
CA ALA A 176 -31.98 7.29 -26.25
C ALA A 176 -31.17 7.67 -27.48
N THR A 177 -31.79 7.54 -28.65
CA THR A 177 -31.20 8.01 -29.91
C THR A 177 -32.10 9.01 -30.60
N ASP A 178 -31.50 9.99 -31.27
CA ASP A 178 -32.24 11.00 -32.04
C ASP A 178 -31.48 11.38 -33.32
N PRO A 179 -32.17 11.47 -34.48
CA PRO A 179 -31.52 11.79 -35.75
C PRO A 179 -31.02 13.24 -35.86
N ALA A 180 -31.58 14.19 -35.10
CA ALA A 180 -31.09 15.58 -35.11
C ALA A 180 -29.65 15.67 -34.56
N LEU A 181 -29.23 14.70 -33.75
CA LEU A 181 -27.87 14.62 -33.22
C LEU A 181 -26.86 14.07 -34.24
N ASP A 182 -27.30 13.46 -35.34
CA ASP A 182 -26.40 12.94 -36.38
C ASP A 182 -25.62 14.05 -37.08
N GLU A 183 -26.29 15.15 -37.40
CA GLU A 183 -25.66 16.33 -38.02
C GLU A 183 -24.63 16.98 -37.09
N LEU A 184 -24.92 16.95 -35.78
CA LEU A 184 -24.04 17.51 -34.75
C LEU A 184 -22.87 16.57 -34.43
N GLY A 185 -23.09 15.26 -34.53
CA GLY A 185 -22.10 14.22 -34.23
C GLY A 185 -21.63 14.22 -32.77
N VAL A 186 -22.52 14.59 -31.84
CA VAL A 186 -22.23 14.66 -30.40
C VAL A 186 -23.32 13.95 -29.59
N GLY A 187 -22.93 13.29 -28.50
CA GLY A 187 -23.87 12.79 -27.49
C GLY A 187 -24.15 13.85 -26.42
N LEU A 188 -25.33 13.84 -25.84
CA LEU A 188 -25.74 14.71 -24.73
C LEU A 188 -26.09 13.85 -23.50
N LEU A 189 -25.49 14.16 -22.37
CA LEU A 189 -25.85 13.57 -21.07
C LEU A 189 -26.69 14.58 -20.29
N ASP A 190 -28.01 14.34 -20.21
CA ASP A 190 -28.91 15.09 -19.34
C ASP A 190 -28.75 14.58 -17.91
N CYS A 191 -28.19 15.42 -17.03
CA CYS A 191 -27.94 15.07 -15.64
C CYS A 191 -29.16 15.42 -14.77
N PRO A 192 -29.55 14.54 -13.84
CA PRO A 192 -30.52 14.91 -12.81
C PRO A 192 -29.96 16.03 -11.94
N ASP A 193 -30.81 16.62 -11.11
CA ASP A 193 -30.33 17.63 -10.16
C ASP A 193 -29.39 17.02 -9.11
N ILE A 194 -28.23 17.67 -8.94
CA ILE A 194 -27.07 17.11 -8.24
C ILE A 194 -26.99 17.66 -6.80
N VAL A 195 -27.59 18.83 -6.54
CA VAL A 195 -27.36 19.58 -5.29
C VAL A 195 -28.56 19.58 -4.34
N SER A 196 -29.80 19.37 -4.81
CA SER A 196 -30.98 19.46 -3.93
C SER A 196 -31.06 18.38 -2.85
N ASP A 197 -31.66 18.71 -1.71
CA ASP A 197 -31.73 17.86 -0.51
C ASP A 197 -32.50 16.52 -0.70
N GLU A 198 -32.25 15.59 0.22
CA GLU A 198 -32.80 14.20 0.25
C GLU A 198 -34.33 14.13 0.30
N GLU A 199 -34.99 15.20 0.75
CA GLU A 199 -36.45 15.28 0.96
C GLU A 199 -37.29 15.10 -0.31
N LEU A 200 -36.67 15.16 -1.50
CA LEU A 200 -37.33 14.96 -2.80
C LEU A 200 -37.38 13.48 -3.26
N GLY A 201 -36.89 12.52 -2.46
CA GLY A 201 -36.87 11.09 -2.84
C GLY A 201 -35.80 10.74 -3.88
N LEU A 202 -34.82 11.62 -4.06
CA LEU A 202 -33.79 11.58 -5.12
C LEU A 202 -32.51 10.82 -4.71
N GLY A 203 -32.52 10.11 -3.59
CA GLY A 203 -31.31 9.52 -2.98
C GLY A 203 -30.39 10.56 -2.32
N SER A 204 -29.24 10.13 -1.79
CA SER A 204 -28.34 11.05 -1.10
C SER A 204 -27.58 11.96 -2.09
N PRO A 205 -27.39 13.27 -1.81
CA PRO A 205 -26.55 14.15 -2.61
C PRO A 205 -25.12 13.62 -2.82
N LYS A 206 -24.63 12.82 -1.86
CA LYS A 206 -23.31 12.18 -1.93
C LYS A 206 -23.26 11.09 -2.99
N GLU A 207 -24.28 10.23 -3.07
CA GLU A 207 -24.39 9.20 -4.10
C GLU A 207 -24.55 9.81 -5.50
N ARG A 208 -25.38 10.86 -5.64
CA ARG A 208 -25.52 11.57 -6.93
C ARG A 208 -24.24 12.25 -7.38
N LYS A 209 -23.49 12.83 -6.44
CA LYS A 209 -22.15 13.38 -6.72
C LYS A 209 -21.16 12.29 -7.15
N GLU A 210 -21.21 11.11 -6.53
CA GLU A 210 -20.37 9.98 -6.91
C GLU A 210 -20.75 9.45 -8.30
N LEU A 211 -22.04 9.32 -8.58
CA LEU A 211 -22.56 8.95 -9.92
C LEU A 211 -22.18 9.98 -10.97
N LEU A 212 -22.26 11.29 -10.68
CA LEU A 212 -21.76 12.32 -11.59
C LEU A 212 -20.26 12.16 -11.83
N GLY A 213 -19.46 11.88 -10.80
CA GLY A 213 -18.03 11.63 -10.93
C GLY A 213 -17.72 10.43 -11.82
N ARG A 214 -18.54 9.39 -11.74
CA ARG A 214 -18.50 8.22 -12.62
C ARG A 214 -18.91 8.57 -14.06
N ALA A 215 -20.05 9.24 -14.23
CA ALA A 215 -20.60 9.65 -15.53
C ALA A 215 -19.68 10.63 -16.26
N ALA A 216 -19.00 11.51 -15.52
CA ALA A 216 -18.06 12.48 -16.06
C ALA A 216 -16.97 11.82 -16.90
N THR A 217 -16.54 10.59 -16.57
CA THR A 217 -15.53 9.84 -17.35
C THR A 217 -15.96 9.48 -18.78
N LEU A 218 -17.24 9.66 -19.11
CA LEU A 218 -17.80 9.52 -20.45
C LEU A 218 -17.75 10.84 -21.24
N CYS A 219 -17.65 11.96 -20.54
CA CYS A 219 -17.88 13.29 -21.10
C CYS A 219 -16.58 13.94 -21.57
N SER A 220 -16.67 14.66 -22.67
CA SER A 220 -15.58 15.42 -23.27
C SER A 220 -15.70 16.93 -23.00
N ALA A 221 -16.86 17.38 -22.51
CA ALA A 221 -17.10 18.76 -22.09
C ALA A 221 -18.25 18.82 -21.05
N PHE A 222 -18.32 19.92 -20.31
CA PHE A 222 -19.43 20.22 -19.40
C PHE A 222 -20.12 21.52 -19.79
N LEU A 223 -21.45 21.51 -19.79
CA LEU A 223 -22.31 22.66 -19.93
C LEU A 223 -23.13 22.81 -18.65
N ILE A 224 -22.85 23.86 -17.89
CA ILE A 224 -23.48 24.14 -16.60
C ILE A 224 -24.63 25.12 -16.83
N VAL A 225 -25.87 24.73 -16.49
CA VAL A 225 -27.08 25.52 -16.69
C VAL A 225 -27.55 26.12 -15.37
N THR A 226 -27.66 27.45 -15.33
CA THR A 226 -28.09 28.22 -14.14
C THR A 226 -29.15 29.25 -14.51
N ASP A 227 -29.98 29.64 -13.54
CA ASP A 227 -30.81 30.85 -13.67
C ASP A 227 -29.94 32.10 -13.45
N ALA A 228 -30.23 33.18 -14.17
CA ALA A 228 -29.66 34.51 -13.94
C ALA A 228 -29.83 35.01 -12.49
N ALA A 229 -30.94 34.64 -11.83
CA ALA A 229 -31.20 34.99 -10.43
C ALA A 229 -30.24 34.31 -9.44
N SER A 230 -29.63 33.18 -9.84
CA SER A 230 -28.79 32.34 -8.98
C SER A 230 -27.31 32.74 -8.97
N SER A 231 -26.97 33.92 -9.51
CA SER A 231 -25.60 34.44 -9.52
C SER A 231 -24.92 34.54 -8.14
N ARG A 232 -25.71 34.67 -7.07
CA ARG A 232 -25.23 34.72 -5.67
C ARG A 232 -25.41 33.42 -4.90
N ASP A 233 -25.90 32.38 -5.57
CA ASP A 233 -26.16 31.09 -4.95
C ASP A 233 -24.85 30.32 -4.72
N THR A 234 -24.66 29.82 -3.51
CA THR A 234 -23.51 28.97 -3.16
C THR A 234 -23.52 27.64 -3.91
N THR A 235 -24.71 27.15 -4.29
CA THR A 235 -24.88 25.87 -4.99
C THR A 235 -24.26 25.89 -6.39
N LEU A 236 -24.33 27.01 -7.12
CA LEU A 236 -23.67 27.18 -8.42
C LEU A 236 -22.15 27.08 -8.28
N ALA A 237 -21.59 27.79 -7.29
CA ALA A 237 -20.15 27.73 -7.02
C ALA A 237 -19.70 26.31 -6.64
N ASP A 238 -20.53 25.58 -5.89
CA ASP A 238 -20.28 24.18 -5.55
C ASP A 238 -20.35 23.26 -6.78
N LEU A 239 -21.32 23.42 -7.68
CA LEU A 239 -21.38 22.67 -8.93
C LEU A 239 -20.13 22.90 -9.80
N MET A 240 -19.72 24.17 -9.95
CA MET A 240 -18.52 24.51 -10.72
C MET A 240 -17.24 23.95 -10.08
N ARG A 241 -17.16 23.96 -8.75
CA ARG A 241 -16.08 23.31 -8.00
C ARG A 241 -16.09 21.80 -8.23
N ILE A 242 -17.24 21.14 -8.10
CA ILE A 242 -17.39 19.70 -8.33
C ILE A 242 -16.96 19.33 -9.76
N ALA A 243 -17.43 20.05 -10.77
CA ALA A 243 -17.02 19.84 -12.16
C ALA A 243 -15.50 20.03 -12.35
N SER A 244 -14.91 21.02 -11.65
CA SER A 244 -13.47 21.27 -11.66
C SER A 244 -12.64 20.18 -11.00
N ASP A 245 -13.11 19.68 -9.86
CA ASP A 245 -12.42 18.67 -9.06
C ASP A 245 -12.50 17.30 -9.74
N LEU A 246 -13.65 16.97 -10.33
CA LEU A 246 -13.89 15.68 -10.96
C LEU A 246 -13.12 15.53 -12.27
N MET A 247 -13.01 16.58 -13.08
CA MET A 247 -12.37 16.53 -14.41
C MET A 247 -11.47 17.73 -14.68
N PRO A 248 -10.28 17.78 -14.08
CA PRO A 248 -9.30 18.83 -14.35
C PRO A 248 -8.87 18.79 -15.82
N GLY A 249 -9.07 19.89 -16.53
CA GLY A 249 -8.66 20.06 -17.93
C GLY A 249 -9.75 19.80 -18.97
N VAL A 250 -10.96 19.39 -18.56
CA VAL A 250 -12.13 19.32 -19.46
C VAL A 250 -12.75 20.72 -19.62
N PRO A 251 -13.14 21.12 -20.83
CA PRO A 251 -13.71 22.44 -21.06
C PRO A 251 -15.10 22.53 -20.44
N ARG A 252 -15.35 23.70 -19.85
CA ARG A 252 -16.59 24.02 -19.14
C ARG A 252 -17.20 25.25 -19.78
N MET A 253 -18.51 25.22 -19.95
CA MET A 253 -19.32 26.30 -20.49
C MET A 253 -20.42 26.61 -19.49
N LEU A 254 -20.84 27.87 -19.42
CA LEU A 254 -21.92 28.31 -18.54
C LEU A 254 -23.09 28.79 -19.39
N ALA A 255 -24.27 28.21 -19.20
CA ALA A 255 -25.52 28.63 -19.82
C ALA A 255 -26.41 29.30 -18.77
N VAL A 256 -26.56 30.62 -18.88
CA VAL A 256 -27.38 31.46 -18.01
C VAL A 256 -28.76 31.61 -18.64
N ASN A 257 -29.74 30.94 -18.07
CA ASN A 257 -31.12 30.94 -18.52
C ASN A 257 -31.96 31.99 -17.76
N LYS A 258 -33.15 32.28 -18.29
CA LYS A 258 -34.15 33.18 -17.68
C LYS A 258 -33.65 34.61 -17.42
N VAL A 259 -32.81 35.13 -18.32
CA VAL A 259 -32.35 36.52 -18.25
C VAL A 259 -33.56 37.45 -18.41
N ARG A 260 -33.67 38.44 -17.52
CA ARG A 260 -34.80 39.39 -17.52
C ARG A 260 -34.51 40.56 -18.48
N PRO A 261 -35.54 41.24 -19.02
CA PRO A 261 -35.36 42.33 -20.00
C PRO A 261 -34.51 43.51 -19.48
N ARG A 262 -34.46 43.70 -18.16
CA ARG A 262 -33.68 44.76 -17.51
C ARG A 262 -32.18 44.45 -17.44
N GLN A 263 -31.80 43.20 -17.69
CA GLN A 263 -30.41 42.74 -17.66
C GLN A 263 -29.87 42.73 -19.08
N THR A 264 -28.86 43.57 -19.34
CA THR A 264 -28.13 43.53 -20.62
C THR A 264 -27.16 42.35 -20.64
N PRO A 265 -26.78 41.84 -21.82
CA PRO A 265 -25.80 40.75 -21.91
C PRO A 265 -24.48 41.09 -21.19
N ASP A 266 -24.05 42.34 -21.24
CA ASP A 266 -22.82 42.79 -20.57
C ASP A 266 -22.92 42.70 -19.04
N GLN A 267 -24.09 43.01 -18.49
CA GLN A 267 -24.34 42.84 -17.06
C GLN A 267 -24.33 41.36 -16.67
N VAL A 268 -24.83 40.48 -17.53
CA VAL A 268 -24.73 39.02 -17.33
C VAL A 268 -23.26 38.59 -17.34
N HIS A 269 -22.48 39.04 -18.33
CA HIS A 269 -21.06 38.75 -18.41
C HIS A 269 -20.30 39.25 -17.17
N GLU A 270 -20.49 40.50 -16.77
CA GLU A 270 -19.86 41.09 -15.58
C GLU A 270 -20.22 40.31 -14.29
N THR A 271 -21.48 39.92 -14.16
CA THR A 271 -21.98 39.18 -12.98
C THR A 271 -21.33 37.80 -12.84
N PHE A 272 -21.20 37.06 -13.94
CA PHE A 272 -20.72 35.67 -13.92
C PHE A 272 -19.23 35.51 -14.26
N SER A 273 -18.55 36.56 -14.72
CA SER A 273 -17.11 36.54 -15.05
C SER A 273 -16.21 36.14 -13.87
N PRO A 274 -16.42 36.63 -12.63
CA PRO A 274 -15.60 36.20 -11.49
C PRO A 274 -15.68 34.69 -11.20
N LEU A 275 -16.87 34.10 -11.30
CA LEU A 275 -17.09 32.67 -11.14
C LEU A 275 -16.48 31.89 -12.31
N SER A 276 -16.64 32.41 -13.53
CA SER A 276 -16.12 31.81 -14.76
C SER A 276 -14.59 31.74 -14.74
N GLN A 277 -13.91 32.82 -14.36
CA GLN A 277 -12.45 32.87 -14.24
C GLN A 277 -11.93 31.94 -13.14
N LYS A 278 -12.56 31.95 -11.96
CA LYS A 278 -12.17 31.11 -10.82
C LYS A 278 -12.24 29.62 -11.13
N HIS A 279 -13.23 29.20 -11.90
CA HIS A 279 -13.50 27.79 -12.21
C HIS A 279 -13.15 27.40 -13.65
N GLY A 280 -12.47 28.26 -14.42
CA GLY A 280 -11.99 27.94 -15.76
C GLY A 280 -13.10 27.61 -16.77
N VAL A 281 -14.16 28.41 -16.79
CA VAL A 281 -15.20 28.40 -17.84
C VAL A 281 -14.68 29.11 -19.08
N ALA A 282 -14.82 28.48 -20.24
CA ALA A 282 -14.35 28.98 -21.51
C ALA A 282 -15.27 30.04 -22.12
N SER A 283 -16.59 29.78 -22.11
CA SER A 283 -17.61 30.66 -22.69
C SER A 283 -18.86 30.74 -21.81
N ILE A 284 -19.50 31.91 -21.81
CA ILE A 284 -20.78 32.18 -21.16
C ILE A 284 -21.84 32.33 -22.25
N TYR A 285 -22.94 31.61 -22.13
CA TYR A 285 -24.12 31.69 -22.98
C TYR A 285 -25.27 32.26 -22.16
N ALA A 286 -26.14 33.05 -22.78
CA ALA A 286 -27.33 33.63 -22.15
C ALA A 286 -28.58 33.32 -22.97
N ALA A 287 -29.70 33.10 -22.28
CA ALA A 287 -31.03 33.02 -22.87
C ALA A 287 -32.02 33.89 -22.08
N TYR A 288 -32.79 34.71 -22.80
CA TYR A 288 -33.85 35.53 -22.22
C TYR A 288 -35.07 34.69 -21.84
N ASP A 289 -35.78 35.12 -20.80
CA ASP A 289 -36.96 34.41 -20.30
C ASP A 289 -38.17 34.59 -21.24
N TYR A 290 -38.58 33.50 -21.92
CA TYR A 290 -39.75 33.48 -22.81
C TYR A 290 -41.08 33.69 -22.07
N ASP A 291 -41.14 33.36 -20.77
CA ASP A 291 -42.36 33.51 -19.96
C ASP A 291 -42.66 34.98 -19.67
N VAL A 292 -41.70 35.87 -19.89
CA VAL A 292 -41.87 37.32 -19.74
C VAL A 292 -42.12 37.95 -21.11
N PRO A 293 -43.32 38.47 -21.40
CA PRO A 293 -43.62 39.10 -22.69
C PRO A 293 -42.67 40.25 -23.06
N ALA A 294 -42.18 40.98 -22.05
CA ALA A 294 -41.21 42.07 -22.23
C ALA A 294 -39.81 41.60 -22.66
N SER A 295 -39.50 40.30 -22.62
CA SER A 295 -38.23 39.74 -23.10
C SER A 295 -38.21 39.53 -24.61
N ARG A 296 -39.38 39.38 -25.25
CA ARG A 296 -39.50 39.06 -26.68
C ARG A 296 -38.66 39.94 -27.61
N PRO A 297 -38.53 41.27 -27.40
CA PRO A 297 -37.70 42.13 -28.25
C PRO A 297 -36.19 41.89 -28.13
N PHE A 298 -35.74 41.15 -27.12
CA PHE A 298 -34.33 40.87 -26.85
C PHE A 298 -33.91 39.45 -27.25
N ILE A 299 -34.89 38.57 -27.50
CA ILE A 299 -34.65 37.18 -27.89
C ILE A 299 -34.18 37.17 -29.35
N PRO A 300 -32.99 36.60 -29.65
CA PRO A 300 -32.51 36.47 -31.03
C PRO A 300 -33.50 35.69 -31.91
N HIS A 301 -33.65 36.14 -33.16
CA HIS A 301 -34.47 35.48 -34.16
C HIS A 301 -33.59 34.73 -35.17
N ARG A 302 -34.06 33.57 -35.63
CA ARG A 302 -33.42 32.80 -36.72
C ARG A 302 -33.85 33.38 -38.07
N GLU A 303 -32.98 33.34 -39.08
CA GLU A 303 -33.30 33.96 -40.39
C GLU A 303 -34.54 33.33 -41.05
N ASP A 304 -34.79 32.03 -40.82
CA ASP A 304 -35.96 31.32 -41.33
C ASP A 304 -37.28 31.82 -40.73
N GLU A 305 -37.34 32.09 -39.42
CA GLU A 305 -38.54 32.64 -38.76
C GLU A 305 -38.80 34.12 -39.11
N ALA A 306 -37.75 34.86 -39.47
CA ALA A 306 -37.85 36.24 -39.90
C ALA A 306 -38.47 36.37 -41.31
N SER A 307 -38.34 35.33 -42.15
CA SER A 307 -38.92 35.29 -43.49
C SER A 307 -40.44 35.02 -43.48
N ASP A 308 -40.91 34.14 -42.60
CA ASP A 308 -42.35 33.88 -42.39
C ASP A 308 -43.09 35.09 -41.79
N ARG A 309 -42.46 35.84 -40.88
CA ARG A 309 -43.07 37.06 -40.32
C ARG A 309 -43.13 38.22 -41.32
N ARG A 310 -42.22 38.30 -42.30
CA ARG A 310 -42.24 39.34 -43.34
C ARG A 310 -43.35 39.13 -44.37
N LEU A 311 -43.83 37.90 -44.55
CA LEU A 311 -45.01 37.59 -45.38
C LEU A 311 -46.34 37.80 -44.64
N ALA A 312 -46.33 37.86 -43.30
CA ALA A 312 -47.51 38.03 -42.48
C ALA A 312 -47.94 39.50 -42.21
N ASN A 313 -47.39 40.49 -42.93
CA ASN A 313 -47.95 41.84 -42.94
C ASN A 313 -47.63 42.57 -44.25
N PRO A 314 -48.68 42.96 -44.99
CA PRO A 314 -48.94 44.40 -45.03
C PRO A 314 -50.43 44.72 -44.86
N MET A 315 -50.69 45.75 -44.05
CA MET A 315 -51.90 46.59 -44.08
C MET A 315 -53.24 45.90 -44.34
N ASP A 316 -54.05 45.74 -43.30
CA ASP A 316 -55.43 46.22 -43.43
C ASP A 316 -56.03 46.64 -42.08
N SER A 317 -56.20 47.95 -41.96
CA SER A 317 -57.05 48.58 -40.97
C SER A 317 -58.50 48.54 -41.48
N SER A 318 -59.28 47.53 -41.11
CA SER A 318 -60.72 47.68 -40.85
C SER A 318 -61.39 46.33 -40.55
N THR A 319 -62.07 46.28 -39.40
CA THR A 319 -63.29 45.51 -39.12
C THR A 319 -63.49 44.17 -39.87
N GLY A 320 -63.11 43.07 -39.22
CA GLY A 320 -63.55 41.73 -39.62
C GLY A 320 -63.30 40.74 -38.49
N LYS A 321 -64.36 40.11 -37.98
CA LYS A 321 -64.29 38.96 -37.08
C LYS A 321 -63.40 37.89 -37.73
N VAL A 322 -62.28 37.57 -37.09
CA VAL A 322 -61.49 36.39 -37.44
C VAL A 322 -61.94 35.26 -36.53
N GLU A 323 -62.61 34.30 -37.16
CA GLU A 323 -62.93 33.01 -36.60
C GLU A 323 -61.65 32.26 -36.25
N SER A 324 -61.70 31.62 -35.09
CA SER A 324 -60.69 30.77 -34.48
C SER A 324 -60.29 29.60 -35.39
N SER A 325 -59.07 29.66 -35.94
CA SER A 325 -58.37 28.50 -36.48
C SER A 325 -57.63 27.78 -35.35
N GLU A 326 -58.35 26.94 -34.62
CA GLU A 326 -57.84 25.97 -33.65
C GLU A 326 -57.19 24.77 -34.37
N THR A 327 -55.95 24.87 -34.87
CA THR A 327 -55.09 23.68 -35.18
C THR A 327 -53.61 24.07 -35.39
N ALA A 328 -53.06 24.94 -34.55
CA ALA A 328 -51.63 24.93 -34.28
C ALA A 328 -51.48 24.52 -32.82
N GLN A 329 -51.06 23.29 -32.54
CA GLN A 329 -50.57 22.95 -31.20
C GLN A 329 -49.47 23.95 -30.89
N GLU A 330 -49.73 24.90 -29.98
CA GLU A 330 -48.74 25.85 -29.50
C GLU A 330 -47.63 25.04 -28.82
N SER A 331 -46.60 24.69 -29.59
CA SER A 331 -45.37 24.12 -29.05
C SER A 331 -44.76 25.14 -28.11
N GLU A 332 -44.54 24.77 -26.85
CA GLU A 332 -43.87 25.64 -25.88
C GLU A 332 -42.53 26.14 -26.48
N PRO A 333 -42.28 27.46 -26.45
CA PRO A 333 -41.08 28.03 -27.03
C PRO A 333 -39.82 27.57 -26.27
N LEU A 334 -38.80 27.14 -27.01
CA LEU A 334 -37.53 26.68 -26.47
C LEU A 334 -36.56 27.85 -26.22
N PRO A 335 -35.70 27.78 -25.19
CA PRO A 335 -34.73 28.83 -24.91
C PRO A 335 -33.69 28.96 -26.02
N VAL A 336 -33.47 30.18 -26.51
CA VAL A 336 -32.43 30.50 -27.50
C VAL A 336 -31.20 31.02 -26.77
N PHE A 337 -30.21 30.14 -26.62
CA PHE A 337 -28.93 30.48 -26.00
C PHE A 337 -27.95 31.07 -27.01
N PHE A 338 -27.36 32.21 -26.66
CA PHE A 338 -26.30 32.84 -27.46
C PHE A 338 -25.08 33.16 -26.60
N GLU A 339 -23.89 33.02 -27.18
CA GLU A 339 -22.62 33.33 -26.54
C GLU A 339 -22.56 34.83 -26.22
N VAL A 340 -22.19 35.21 -24.99
CA VAL A 340 -22.10 36.60 -24.54
C VAL A 340 -20.67 37.10 -24.74
N SER A 341 -20.48 38.16 -25.53
CA SER A 341 -19.17 38.78 -25.74
C SER A 341 -18.82 39.70 -24.56
N PRO A 342 -17.54 39.79 -24.16
CA PRO A 342 -17.09 40.84 -23.24
C PRO A 342 -17.22 42.26 -23.85
N ASN A 343 -17.35 42.37 -25.17
CA ASN A 343 -17.55 43.64 -25.86
C ASN A 343 -19.05 43.95 -26.03
N PRO A 344 -19.57 45.03 -25.42
CA PRO A 344 -20.98 45.42 -25.53
C PRO A 344 -21.47 45.64 -26.96
N ASP A 345 -20.62 46.18 -27.81
CA ASP A 345 -20.97 46.48 -29.21
C ASP A 345 -21.23 45.20 -30.02
N GLU A 346 -20.74 44.06 -29.54
CA GLU A 346 -20.96 42.76 -30.14
C GLU A 346 -22.22 42.07 -29.58
N ASN A 347 -22.95 42.65 -28.64
CA ASN A 347 -24.15 42.05 -28.05
C ASN A 347 -25.44 42.81 -28.45
N PRO A 348 -25.72 43.04 -29.75
CA PRO A 348 -26.89 43.80 -30.14
C PRO A 348 -28.19 43.04 -29.79
N PRO A 349 -29.24 43.73 -29.30
CA PRO A 349 -30.51 43.10 -28.95
C PRO A 349 -31.15 42.38 -30.14
N ALA A 350 -31.55 41.12 -29.95
CA ALA A 350 -32.22 40.26 -30.93
C ALA A 350 -31.52 40.04 -32.29
N SER A 351 -30.37 40.65 -32.56
CA SER A 351 -29.64 40.54 -33.82
C SER A 351 -28.25 39.92 -33.62
N ILE A 352 -28.21 38.78 -32.93
CA ILE A 352 -26.99 38.01 -32.69
C ILE A 352 -26.75 37.07 -33.88
N ASP A 353 -25.50 37.01 -34.34
CA ASP A 353 -25.05 36.11 -35.40
C ASP A 353 -25.33 34.63 -35.06
N GLU A 354 -25.83 33.85 -36.02
CA GLU A 354 -26.19 32.43 -35.81
C GLU A 354 -24.97 31.58 -35.39
N GLY A 355 -23.78 31.95 -35.86
CA GLY A 355 -22.53 31.36 -35.43
C GLY A 355 -22.24 31.52 -33.93
N ARG A 356 -22.98 32.36 -33.21
CA ARG A 356 -22.88 32.52 -31.74
C ARG A 356 -23.95 31.79 -30.95
N PHE A 357 -24.91 31.14 -31.61
CA PHE A 357 -25.87 30.32 -30.89
C PHE A 357 -25.22 29.09 -30.28
N LEU A 358 -25.74 28.64 -29.14
CA LEU A 358 -25.27 27.42 -28.49
C LEU A 358 -25.47 26.19 -29.38
N GLU A 359 -26.44 26.23 -30.29
CA GLU A 359 -26.67 25.16 -31.27
C GLU A 359 -25.49 24.97 -32.24
N SER A 360 -24.70 26.02 -32.49
CA SER A 360 -23.47 25.93 -33.28
C SER A 360 -22.27 25.42 -32.49
N LEU A 361 -22.43 25.15 -31.18
CA LEU A 361 -21.36 24.67 -30.31
C LEU A 361 -20.65 23.44 -30.87
N PRO A 362 -21.32 22.40 -31.39
CA PRO A 362 -20.63 21.22 -31.95
C PRO A 362 -19.66 21.55 -33.09
N LEU A 363 -19.92 22.61 -33.87
CA LEU A 363 -19.03 23.09 -34.94
C LEU A 363 -17.80 23.85 -34.38
N LYS A 364 -17.93 24.45 -33.19
CA LYS A 364 -16.85 25.15 -32.47
C LYS A 364 -15.98 24.20 -31.65
N LEU A 365 -16.54 23.06 -31.25
CA LEU A 365 -15.83 22.06 -30.47
C LEU A 365 -14.86 21.29 -31.38
N ASP A 366 -13.57 21.62 -31.28
CA ASP A 366 -12.53 20.79 -31.89
C ASP A 366 -12.51 19.44 -31.16
N ARG A 367 -13.10 18.44 -31.82
CA ARG A 367 -13.21 17.05 -31.31
C ARG A 367 -11.84 16.48 -30.94
N GLY A 368 -10.80 16.81 -31.71
CA GLY A 368 -9.43 16.40 -31.44
C GLY A 368 -8.87 17.06 -30.17
N VAL A 369 -9.17 18.34 -29.94
CA VAL A 369 -8.76 19.04 -28.71
C VAL A 369 -9.49 18.48 -27.49
N LEU A 370 -10.82 18.33 -27.56
CA LEU A 370 -11.62 17.75 -26.47
C LEU A 370 -11.13 16.36 -26.09
N PHE A 371 -10.90 15.52 -27.09
CA PHE A 371 -10.38 14.18 -26.89
C PHE A 371 -8.98 14.22 -26.29
N SER A 372 -8.08 15.06 -26.80
CA SER A 372 -6.71 15.16 -26.27
C SER A 372 -6.69 15.55 -24.79
N GLN A 373 -7.61 16.43 -24.37
CA GLN A 373 -7.76 16.85 -22.97
C GLN A 373 -8.30 15.73 -22.09
N LEU A 374 -9.35 15.03 -22.52
CA LEU A 374 -9.90 13.87 -21.80
C LEU A 374 -8.86 12.74 -21.70
N HIS A 375 -8.20 12.40 -22.80
CA HIS A 375 -7.16 11.38 -22.85
C HIS A 375 -5.99 11.73 -21.91
N ARG A 376 -5.58 13.01 -21.88
CA ARG A 376 -4.57 13.50 -20.94
C ARG A 376 -5.02 13.35 -19.49
N ALA A 377 -6.27 13.69 -19.17
CA ALA A 377 -6.80 13.55 -17.80
C ALA A 377 -6.85 12.07 -17.36
N LEU A 378 -7.32 11.16 -18.22
CA LEU A 378 -7.34 9.72 -17.97
C LEU A 378 -5.92 9.15 -17.79
N ARG A 379 -4.98 9.60 -18.62
CA ARG A 379 -3.56 9.24 -18.50
C ARG A 379 -2.97 9.69 -17.16
N ILE A 380 -3.21 10.94 -16.74
CA ILE A 380 -2.73 11.46 -15.45
C ILE A 380 -3.32 10.63 -14.30
N ASN A 381 -4.59 10.24 -14.40
CA ASN A 381 -5.23 9.37 -13.41
C ASN A 381 -4.53 8.00 -13.34
N LEU A 382 -4.33 7.35 -14.48
CA LEU A 382 -3.62 6.06 -14.56
C LEU A 382 -2.19 6.16 -13.98
N GLU A 383 -1.46 7.23 -14.35
CA GLU A 383 -0.12 7.51 -13.81
C GLU A 383 -0.16 7.60 -12.28
N LYS A 384 -1.07 8.39 -11.73
CA LYS A 384 -1.22 8.59 -10.27
C LYS A 384 -1.55 7.29 -9.55
N VAL A 385 -2.46 6.47 -10.08
CA VAL A 385 -2.85 5.20 -9.47
C VAL A 385 -1.67 4.22 -9.50
N ILE A 386 -0.98 4.08 -10.63
CA ILE A 386 0.10 3.11 -10.78
C ILE A 386 1.34 3.52 -9.99
N TRP A 387 1.81 4.76 -10.16
CA TRP A 387 3.04 5.24 -9.56
C TRP A 387 2.86 5.59 -8.08
N ASP A 388 1.94 6.50 -7.77
CA ASP A 388 1.92 7.16 -6.46
C ASP A 388 1.12 6.37 -5.42
N ARG A 389 0.19 5.53 -5.87
CA ARG A 389 -0.56 4.64 -4.97
C ARG A 389 0.02 3.25 -4.94
N GLY A 390 0.08 2.57 -6.08
CA GLY A 390 0.47 1.16 -6.06
C GLY A 390 1.98 0.92 -5.93
N LEU A 391 2.83 1.57 -6.74
CA LEU A 391 4.29 1.36 -6.62
C LEU A 391 4.83 1.89 -5.29
N ASP A 392 4.34 3.02 -4.80
CA ASP A 392 4.73 3.53 -3.48
C ASP A 392 4.20 2.67 -2.32
N ALA A 393 3.05 2.00 -2.46
CA ALA A 393 2.62 0.99 -1.49
C ALA A 393 3.56 -0.23 -1.50
N ILE A 394 3.92 -0.72 -2.68
CA ILE A 394 4.88 -1.81 -2.86
C ILE A 394 6.24 -1.48 -2.24
N ARG A 395 6.79 -0.29 -2.51
CA ARG A 395 8.06 0.19 -1.94
C ARG A 395 8.01 0.24 -0.42
N ARG A 396 6.97 0.86 0.14
CA ARG A 396 6.78 0.91 1.60
C ARG A 396 6.70 -0.48 2.23
N ASN A 397 6.06 -1.45 1.56
CA ASN A 397 6.02 -2.82 2.05
C ASN A 397 7.38 -3.51 1.99
N ALA A 398 8.14 -3.31 0.90
CA ALA A 398 9.51 -3.82 0.79
C ALA A 398 10.40 -3.23 1.89
N ASP A 399 10.40 -1.91 2.06
CA ASP A 399 11.17 -1.22 3.10
C ASP A 399 10.77 -1.67 4.51
N ALA A 400 9.47 -1.82 4.77
CA ALA A 400 8.97 -2.34 6.04
C ALA A 400 9.42 -3.79 6.29
N SER A 401 9.49 -4.64 5.25
CA SER A 401 10.00 -6.01 5.40
C SER A 401 11.47 -6.05 5.80
N PHE A 402 12.29 -5.16 5.24
CA PHE A 402 13.70 -5.01 5.63
C PHE A 402 13.85 -4.45 7.04
N ALA A 403 13.10 -3.39 7.38
CA ALA A 403 13.13 -2.78 8.70
C ALA A 403 12.75 -3.79 9.79
N LYS A 404 11.65 -4.53 9.59
CA LYS A 404 11.20 -5.59 10.51
C LYS A 404 12.23 -6.71 10.63
N THR A 405 12.86 -7.11 9.53
CA THR A 405 13.94 -8.11 9.55
C THR A 405 15.15 -7.65 10.36
N ARG A 406 15.55 -6.38 10.20
CA ARG A 406 16.64 -5.80 10.98
C ARG A 406 16.31 -5.70 12.47
N GLU A 407 15.08 -5.32 12.80
CA GLU A 407 14.61 -5.31 14.19
C GLU A 407 14.66 -6.72 14.79
N CYS A 408 14.24 -7.76 14.05
CA CYS A 408 14.39 -9.15 14.50
C CYS A 408 15.87 -9.48 14.77
N HIS A 409 16.77 -9.09 13.88
CA HIS A 409 18.21 -9.32 14.07
C HIS A 409 18.75 -8.66 15.33
N GLU A 410 18.36 -7.41 15.59
CA GLU A 410 18.78 -6.66 16.78
C GLU A 410 18.28 -7.34 18.05
N VAL A 411 17.00 -7.72 18.11
CA VAL A 411 16.42 -8.43 19.26
C VAL A 411 17.11 -9.78 19.50
N LEU A 412 17.29 -10.59 18.45
CA LEU A 412 17.92 -11.90 18.57
C LEU A 412 19.40 -11.78 18.96
N LEU A 413 20.10 -10.78 18.43
CA LEU A 413 21.49 -10.49 18.81
C LEU A 413 21.58 -10.05 20.27
N ASP A 414 20.74 -9.11 20.71
CA ASP A 414 20.75 -8.59 22.08
C ASP A 414 20.42 -9.69 23.10
N ALA A 415 19.41 -10.51 22.83
CA ALA A 415 19.09 -11.69 23.63
C ALA A 415 20.26 -12.69 23.65
N SER A 416 20.92 -12.92 22.51
CA SER A 416 22.10 -13.79 22.45
C SER A 416 23.27 -13.20 23.26
N LEU A 417 23.48 -11.88 23.24
CA LEU A 417 24.56 -11.23 23.97
C LEU A 417 24.45 -11.39 25.48
N GLU A 418 23.25 -11.61 26.05
CA GLU A 418 23.14 -11.89 27.48
C GLU A 418 23.83 -13.20 27.90
N PHE A 419 23.94 -14.16 26.98
CA PHE A 419 24.64 -15.43 27.21
C PHE A 419 26.09 -15.38 26.73
N PHE A 420 26.35 -14.66 25.64
CA PHE A 420 27.66 -14.59 24.98
C PHE A 420 28.51 -13.37 25.37
N ALA A 421 28.12 -12.55 26.34
CA ALA A 421 28.89 -11.37 26.78
C ALA A 421 29.15 -11.31 28.28
N HIS A 422 30.28 -10.74 28.67
CA HIS A 422 30.57 -10.33 30.04
C HIS A 422 30.28 -8.82 30.17
N ARG A 423 29.30 -8.45 31.01
CA ARG A 423 28.91 -7.05 31.24
C ARG A 423 29.45 -6.51 32.56
N LYS A 424 29.85 -5.23 32.60
CA LYS A 424 30.12 -4.52 33.86
C LYS A 424 28.81 -4.18 34.59
N ILE A 425 28.91 -3.92 35.90
CA ILE A 425 27.85 -3.27 36.68
C ILE A 425 27.58 -1.91 36.03
N GLY A 426 26.51 -1.80 35.24
CA GLY A 426 26.25 -0.68 34.32
C GLY A 426 25.83 -1.09 32.89
N GLY A 427 25.89 -2.37 32.54
CA GLY A 427 25.29 -2.92 31.32
C GLY A 427 26.16 -2.94 30.06
N GLU A 428 27.34 -2.30 30.09
CA GLU A 428 28.29 -2.32 28.96
C GLU A 428 28.96 -3.68 28.78
N VAL A 429 28.93 -4.21 27.55
CA VAL A 429 29.64 -5.43 27.14
C VAL A 429 31.14 -5.17 27.12
N MET A 430 31.88 -5.82 28.02
CA MET A 430 33.34 -5.69 28.14
C MET A 430 34.09 -6.69 27.25
N GLU A 431 33.62 -7.93 27.16
CA GLU A 431 34.23 -8.98 26.36
C GLU A 431 33.19 -10.03 25.97
N LEU A 432 33.38 -10.67 24.82
CA LEU A 432 32.54 -11.81 24.43
C LEU A 432 33.03 -13.08 25.13
N ARG A 433 32.09 -13.90 25.60
CA ARG A 433 32.32 -15.18 26.27
C ARG A 433 32.34 -16.30 25.24
N LEU A 434 33.29 -17.20 25.41
CA LEU A 434 33.38 -18.42 24.63
C LEU A 434 32.47 -19.48 25.25
N HIS A 435 31.63 -20.11 24.44
CA HIS A 435 30.80 -21.22 24.86
C HIS A 435 31.59 -22.52 24.85
N GLN A 436 31.42 -23.35 25.87
CA GLN A 436 32.20 -24.59 25.97
C GLN A 436 31.65 -25.66 25.04
N SER A 437 32.43 -25.99 24.01
CA SER A 437 32.27 -27.22 23.27
C SER A 437 33.30 -28.24 23.75
N GLU A 438 32.94 -29.53 23.74
CA GLU A 438 33.87 -30.64 24.01
C GLU A 438 35.14 -30.52 23.17
N ARG A 439 34.98 -30.03 21.93
CA ARG A 439 36.07 -29.80 20.99
C ARG A 439 37.03 -28.69 21.44
N ILE A 440 36.53 -27.55 21.90
CA ILE A 440 37.36 -26.44 22.41
C ILE A 440 38.15 -26.90 23.64
N LEU A 441 37.51 -27.61 24.57
CA LEU A 441 38.18 -28.17 25.76
C LEU A 441 39.25 -29.19 25.38
N ARG A 442 38.97 -30.04 24.39
CA ARG A 442 39.94 -30.99 23.85
C ARG A 442 41.13 -30.28 23.17
N GLN A 443 40.87 -29.25 22.37
CA GLN A 443 41.93 -28.46 21.73
C GLN A 443 42.81 -27.75 22.76
N LEU A 444 42.20 -27.14 23.79
CA LEU A 444 42.94 -26.56 24.92
C LEU A 444 43.79 -27.64 25.60
N SER A 445 43.19 -28.76 25.98
CA SER A 445 43.87 -29.89 26.60
C SER A 445 45.06 -30.40 25.78
N GLU A 446 44.88 -30.57 24.47
CA GLU A 446 45.91 -31.03 23.53
C GLU A 446 47.03 -29.99 23.37
N SER A 447 46.70 -28.70 23.20
CA SER A 447 47.68 -27.62 23.10
C SER A 447 48.47 -27.42 24.40
N PHE A 448 47.83 -27.53 25.57
CA PHE A 448 48.50 -27.51 26.88
C PHE A 448 49.47 -28.68 27.04
N ALA A 449 49.09 -29.88 26.60
CA ALA A 449 49.95 -31.06 26.62
C ALA A 449 51.13 -30.93 25.64
N ALA A 450 50.89 -30.41 24.44
CA ALA A 450 51.88 -30.29 23.37
C ALA A 450 52.99 -29.27 23.71
N THR A 451 52.60 -28.16 24.33
CA THR A 451 53.47 -27.01 24.68
C THR A 451 54.12 -27.13 26.07
N ALA A 452 53.78 -28.15 26.84
CA ALA A 452 54.35 -28.38 28.17
C ALA A 452 55.89 -28.54 28.13
N PRO A 453 56.64 -27.87 29.03
CA PRO A 453 58.07 -28.07 29.21
C PRO A 453 58.46 -29.52 29.55
N TRP A 454 59.73 -29.89 29.33
CA TRP A 454 60.21 -31.28 29.48
C TRP A 454 59.90 -31.92 30.85
N TYR A 455 59.93 -31.14 31.94
CA TYR A 455 59.60 -31.60 33.29
C TYR A 455 58.09 -31.82 33.50
N ALA A 456 57.25 -31.05 32.82
CA ALA A 456 55.79 -31.20 32.83
C ALA A 456 55.32 -32.36 31.92
N ARG A 457 56.06 -32.64 30.85
CA ARG A 457 55.82 -33.78 29.94
C ARG A 457 55.91 -35.15 30.62
N TRP A 458 56.65 -35.25 31.73
CA TRP A 458 56.73 -36.49 32.52
C TRP A 458 55.38 -36.91 33.13
N GLY A 459 54.56 -35.95 33.57
CA GLY A 459 53.21 -36.25 34.08
C GLY A 459 52.20 -36.59 32.98
N VAL A 460 52.35 -36.00 31.80
CA VAL A 460 51.54 -36.36 30.61
C VAL A 460 51.84 -37.79 30.14
N ARG A 461 53.10 -38.26 30.25
CA ARG A 461 53.48 -39.66 29.96
C ARG A 461 52.96 -40.67 30.99
N LEU A 462 52.83 -40.28 32.25
CA LEU A 462 52.15 -41.09 33.28
C LEU A 462 50.66 -41.26 32.93
N ASN A 463 50.02 -40.21 32.40
CA ASN A 463 48.61 -40.24 31.99
C ASN A 463 48.37 -40.96 30.64
N SER A 464 49.34 -40.95 29.71
CA SER A 464 49.21 -41.70 28.45
C SER A 464 49.38 -43.22 28.62
N THR A 465 50.07 -43.65 29.68
CA THR A 465 50.15 -45.08 30.08
C THR A 465 48.81 -45.57 30.62
N ILE A 466 48.02 -44.68 31.25
CA ILE A 466 46.64 -44.94 31.68
C ILE A 466 45.68 -44.96 30.48
N ARG A 467 45.85 -44.07 29.49
CA ARG A 467 45.04 -44.07 28.24
C ARG A 467 45.15 -45.35 27.41
N ARG A 468 46.24 -46.13 27.50
CA ARG A 468 46.40 -47.36 26.72
C ARG A 468 45.56 -48.55 27.21
N PHE A 469 44.94 -48.44 28.38
CA PHE A 469 44.03 -49.44 28.95
C PHE A 469 42.54 -49.07 28.77
N VAL A 470 42.23 -47.93 28.14
CA VAL A 470 40.87 -47.38 28.01
C VAL A 470 40.34 -47.62 26.60
N GLY A 471 39.98 -48.87 26.34
CA GLY A 471 39.33 -49.32 25.11
C GLY A 471 38.21 -50.31 25.45
N GLY A 472 37.25 -49.88 26.28
CA GLY A 472 36.12 -50.71 26.70
C GLY A 472 35.23 -49.94 27.69
N ALA A 473 33.94 -49.84 27.38
CA ALA A 473 32.97 -49.01 28.08
C ALA A 473 32.71 -49.45 29.55
N GLY A 474 32.20 -48.50 30.35
CA GLY A 474 31.30 -48.78 31.47
C GLY A 474 31.88 -48.65 32.87
N ASP A 475 32.66 -49.64 33.33
CA ASP A 475 32.65 -49.94 34.77
C ASP A 475 33.92 -49.58 35.56
N PHE A 476 34.93 -48.97 34.93
CA PHE A 476 36.17 -48.57 35.64
C PHE A 476 36.20 -47.09 36.09
N MET A 477 35.17 -46.30 35.77
CA MET A 477 35.04 -44.88 36.13
C MET A 477 34.68 -44.63 37.61
N ARG A 478 34.52 -45.69 38.43
CA ARG A 478 34.34 -45.58 39.89
C ARG A 478 35.62 -45.80 40.70
N SER A 479 36.72 -46.28 40.11
CA SER A 479 37.91 -46.68 40.88
C SER A 479 39.13 -45.74 40.74
N LEU A 480 39.00 -44.63 40.01
CA LEU A 480 40.06 -43.63 39.86
C LEU A 480 39.71 -42.28 40.48
N THR A 481 39.08 -42.31 41.65
CA THR A 481 39.22 -41.24 42.63
C THR A 481 40.44 -41.53 43.51
N PRO A 482 41.48 -40.68 43.48
CA PRO A 482 42.13 -40.41 44.75
C PRO A 482 42.38 -38.91 44.90
N SER A 483 41.37 -38.23 45.44
CA SER A 483 41.51 -37.43 46.67
C SER A 483 40.15 -36.80 46.97
N ALA A 484 39.75 -36.79 48.24
CA ALA A 484 38.59 -36.03 48.71
C ALA A 484 38.67 -34.53 48.33
N LEU A 485 39.86 -34.03 48.00
CA LEU A 485 40.10 -32.69 47.44
C LEU A 485 39.60 -32.52 46.00
N SER A 486 39.69 -33.54 45.16
CA SER A 486 39.25 -33.48 43.75
C SER A 486 37.73 -33.51 43.59
N GLN A 487 37.02 -34.35 44.36
CA GLN A 487 35.56 -34.33 44.42
C GLN A 487 35.05 -33.03 45.05
N LYS A 488 35.67 -32.56 46.13
CA LYS A 488 35.31 -31.29 46.77
C LYS A 488 35.58 -30.09 45.84
N ALA A 489 36.66 -30.11 45.07
CA ALA A 489 36.92 -29.09 44.05
C ALA A 489 35.90 -29.17 42.90
N ALA A 490 35.55 -30.36 42.42
CA ALA A 490 34.53 -30.54 41.38
C ALA A 490 33.13 -30.10 41.86
N ASP A 491 32.77 -30.39 43.11
CA ASP A 491 31.50 -29.96 43.72
C ASP A 491 31.46 -28.46 44.02
N ASP A 492 32.58 -27.85 44.45
CA ASP A 492 32.70 -26.39 44.64
C ASP A 492 32.65 -25.64 43.30
N ILE A 493 33.28 -26.20 42.26
CA ILE A 493 33.17 -25.73 40.87
C ILE A 493 31.71 -25.80 40.40
N LYS A 494 31.05 -26.96 40.60
CA LYS A 494 29.64 -27.17 40.22
C LYS A 494 28.69 -26.23 40.97
N GLY A 495 28.97 -25.95 42.24
CA GLY A 495 28.21 -24.99 43.05
C GLY A 495 28.31 -23.56 42.54
N ARG A 496 29.51 -23.12 42.15
CA ARG A 496 29.79 -21.77 41.62
C ARG A 496 29.26 -21.53 40.21
N PHE A 497 29.17 -22.57 39.38
CA PHE A 497 28.46 -22.51 38.11
C PHE A 497 26.93 -22.47 38.29
N ARG A 498 26.40 -23.14 39.33
CA ARG A 498 24.97 -23.12 39.66
C ARG A 498 24.50 -21.82 40.31
N SER A 499 25.35 -21.13 41.07
CA SER A 499 25.03 -19.85 41.71
C SER A 499 25.03 -18.66 40.75
N GLY A 500 25.44 -18.85 39.48
CA GLY A 500 25.61 -17.76 38.52
C GLY A 500 26.81 -16.87 38.80
N GLU A 501 27.67 -17.23 39.76
CA GLU A 501 28.92 -16.49 40.03
C GLU A 501 29.94 -16.63 38.89
N TYR A 502 29.89 -17.74 38.15
CA TYR A 502 30.70 -17.97 36.95
C TYR A 502 29.85 -18.59 35.83
N GLY A 503 29.79 -17.92 34.68
CA GLY A 503 29.14 -18.42 33.48
C GLY A 503 27.62 -18.26 33.39
N GLY A 504 27.10 -18.23 32.16
CA GLY A 504 25.67 -18.21 31.86
C GLY A 504 25.24 -19.53 31.23
N LEU A 505 24.06 -20.03 31.58
CA LEU A 505 23.53 -21.28 31.03
C LEU A 505 22.44 -20.96 30.01
N ILE A 506 22.63 -21.39 28.76
CA ILE A 506 21.61 -21.22 27.72
C ILE A 506 20.55 -22.31 27.92
N ALA A 507 19.48 -21.97 28.63
CA ALA A 507 18.25 -22.75 28.66
C ALA A 507 17.25 -22.17 27.66
N PRO A 508 16.48 -22.98 26.91
CA PRO A 508 15.47 -22.50 25.97
C PRO A 508 14.47 -21.51 26.61
N GLU A 509 14.03 -21.77 27.84
CA GLU A 509 13.10 -20.92 28.58
C GLU A 509 13.75 -19.60 29.00
N GLY A 510 15.04 -19.63 29.37
CA GLY A 510 15.81 -18.44 29.68
C GLY A 510 16.05 -17.57 28.45
N LEU A 511 16.33 -18.20 27.30
CA LEU A 511 16.49 -17.48 26.03
C LEU A 511 15.18 -16.87 25.55
N LEU A 512 14.06 -17.58 25.70
CA LEU A 512 12.74 -17.03 25.42
C LEU A 512 12.47 -15.80 26.30
N ALA A 513 12.72 -15.86 27.61
CA ALA A 513 12.54 -14.74 28.51
C ALA A 513 13.39 -13.51 28.11
N GLU A 514 14.62 -13.73 27.62
CA GLU A 514 15.47 -12.64 27.11
C GLU A 514 14.95 -12.08 25.78
N ILE A 515 14.52 -12.93 24.85
CA ILE A 515 13.87 -12.50 23.60
C ILE A 515 12.64 -11.65 23.92
N GLU A 516 11.81 -12.06 24.88
CA GLU A 516 10.65 -11.30 25.34
C GLU A 516 11.03 -9.95 25.96
N ARG A 517 12.05 -9.93 26.83
CA ARG A 517 12.56 -8.71 27.46
C ARG A 517 13.01 -7.67 26.43
N HIS A 518 13.57 -8.13 25.32
CA HIS A 518 14.00 -7.29 24.20
C HIS A 518 12.90 -6.98 23.17
N GLY A 519 11.64 -7.40 23.41
CA GLY A 519 10.49 -7.08 22.56
C GLY A 519 10.22 -8.10 21.44
N GLY A 520 10.75 -9.32 21.55
CA GLY A 520 10.62 -10.37 20.54
C GLY A 520 9.18 -10.77 20.22
N THR A 521 8.24 -10.68 21.16
CA THR A 521 6.81 -10.95 20.92
C THR A 521 6.18 -9.97 19.92
N VAL A 522 6.65 -8.72 19.89
CA VAL A 522 6.19 -7.69 18.95
C VAL A 522 6.81 -7.91 17.58
N VAL A 523 8.12 -8.16 17.57
CA VAL A 523 8.95 -8.17 16.36
C VAL A 523 8.81 -9.49 15.58
N LEU A 524 8.65 -10.63 16.27
CA LEU A 524 8.38 -11.97 15.70
C LEU A 524 6.89 -12.25 15.47
N SER A 525 6.12 -11.22 15.13
CA SER A 525 4.65 -11.30 14.97
C SER A 525 4.18 -12.25 13.86
N HIS A 526 5.05 -12.68 12.93
CA HIS A 526 4.69 -13.62 11.85
C HIS A 526 4.25 -15.00 12.38
N TYR A 527 4.66 -15.38 13.60
CA TYR A 527 4.15 -16.58 14.27
C TYR A 527 2.68 -16.47 14.68
N ARG A 528 2.23 -15.26 15.03
CA ARG A 528 0.83 -14.99 15.39
C ARG A 528 -0.05 -14.82 14.15
N ASP A 529 0.46 -14.12 13.14
CA ASP A 529 -0.27 -13.86 11.90
C ASP A 529 -0.63 -15.19 11.19
N HIS A 530 0.27 -16.17 11.22
CA HIS A 530 0.06 -17.50 10.64
C HIS A 530 -1.05 -18.32 11.34
N GLN A 531 -1.26 -18.18 12.66
CA GLN A 531 -2.38 -18.85 13.33
C GLN A 531 -3.74 -18.31 12.91
N THR A 532 -3.79 -17.00 12.64
CA THR A 532 -5.02 -16.31 12.23
C THR A 532 -5.45 -16.76 10.84
N GLU A 533 -4.49 -17.04 9.94
CA GLU A 533 -4.75 -17.58 8.60
C GLU A 533 -5.09 -19.08 8.62
N ALA A 534 -4.52 -19.86 9.54
CA ALA A 534 -4.72 -21.30 9.64
C ALA A 534 -6.06 -21.73 10.30
N SER A 535 -6.81 -20.80 10.90
CA SER A 535 -8.15 -21.06 11.46
C SER A 535 -9.27 -20.39 10.65
N PRO A 536 -9.62 -20.87 9.44
CA PRO A 536 -10.82 -20.43 8.75
C PRO A 536 -12.03 -21.19 9.32
N GLY A 537 -12.64 -20.69 10.40
CA GLY A 537 -13.94 -21.21 10.84
C GLY A 537 -14.30 -21.02 12.31
N LYS A 538 -14.90 -19.87 12.63
CA LYS A 538 -16.06 -19.71 13.54
C LYS A 538 -16.48 -18.24 13.60
N HIS A 539 -16.93 -17.69 12.46
CA HIS A 539 -17.96 -16.66 12.52
C HIS A 539 -19.29 -17.40 12.56
N SER A 540 -19.72 -17.82 13.75
CA SER A 540 -21.13 -18.04 14.00
C SER A 540 -21.80 -16.67 13.92
N ILE A 541 -22.62 -16.51 12.89
CA ILE A 541 -23.69 -15.54 12.88
C ILE A 541 -24.63 -15.98 14.02
N ASP A 542 -24.48 -15.39 15.20
CA ASP A 542 -25.53 -15.42 16.21
C ASP A 542 -26.48 -14.26 15.94
N ASP A 543 -27.43 -14.55 15.06
CA ASP A 543 -28.71 -13.87 14.99
C ASP A 543 -29.63 -14.55 16.00
N SER A 544 -29.77 -13.99 17.20
CA SER A 544 -30.99 -14.07 18.02
C SER A 544 -30.85 -13.35 19.35
N GLY A 545 -31.82 -12.48 19.65
CA GLY A 545 -32.28 -12.27 21.02
C GLY A 545 -32.07 -10.86 21.59
N LEU A 546 -33.06 -10.00 21.32
CA LEU A 546 -33.41 -8.86 22.16
C LEU A 546 -33.33 -9.21 23.66
N SER A 547 -32.58 -8.42 24.42
CA SER A 547 -32.76 -8.26 25.87
C SER A 547 -32.28 -6.86 26.27
N LEU A 548 -33.23 -6.03 26.69
CA LEU A 548 -32.99 -4.75 27.34
C LEU A 548 -32.55 -5.03 28.78
N GLU A 549 -31.32 -4.65 29.15
CA GLU A 549 -30.95 -4.46 30.56
C GLU A 549 -30.14 -3.16 30.74
N GLU A 550 -30.49 -2.48 31.84
CA GLU A 550 -30.10 -1.14 32.28
C GLU A 550 -28.62 -1.02 32.73
N PRO A 551 -28.07 0.20 32.86
CA PRO A 551 -26.67 0.39 33.22
C PRO A 551 -26.48 0.32 34.73
N ASN A 552 -25.70 -0.66 35.21
CA ASN A 552 -25.15 -0.62 36.56
C ASN A 552 -23.72 -0.05 36.52
N GLU A 553 -23.53 1.02 37.29
CA GLU A 553 -22.26 1.58 37.69
C GLU A 553 -21.47 0.61 38.58
N GLU A 554 -20.15 0.81 38.61
CA GLU A 554 -19.13 0.14 39.44
C GLU A 554 -18.69 -1.27 39.01
N GLY A 555 -17.64 -1.32 38.19
CA GLY A 555 -16.93 -2.55 37.86
C GLY A 555 -15.62 -2.31 37.13
N THR A 556 -14.52 -2.47 37.85
CA THR A 556 -13.10 -2.47 37.46
C THR A 556 -12.84 -2.83 35.98
N VAL A 557 -12.26 -1.90 35.22
CA VAL A 557 -11.70 -2.14 33.88
C VAL A 557 -10.54 -3.13 34.03
N THR A 558 -10.82 -4.42 33.88
CA THR A 558 -9.80 -5.46 33.80
C THR A 558 -9.41 -5.61 32.34
N ILE A 559 -8.26 -5.07 32.01
CA ILE A 559 -7.64 -5.02 30.68
C ILE A 559 -7.55 -6.43 30.09
N SER A 560 -8.25 -6.67 28.98
CA SER A 560 -8.24 -7.92 28.20
C SER A 560 -6.91 -8.19 27.46
N ASN A 561 -5.89 -7.34 27.59
CA ASN A 561 -4.60 -7.53 26.93
C ASN A 561 -3.75 -8.67 27.52
N GLN A 562 -4.04 -9.17 28.73
CA GLN A 562 -3.18 -10.20 29.35
C GLN A 562 -3.35 -11.61 28.75
N ARG A 563 -4.47 -11.94 28.09
CA ARG A 563 -4.66 -13.28 27.49
C ARG A 563 -3.93 -13.48 26.15
N GLY A 564 -3.59 -12.42 25.43
CA GLY A 564 -2.89 -12.51 24.15
C GLY A 564 -1.41 -12.87 24.30
N PHE A 565 -0.72 -12.27 25.27
CA PHE A 565 0.73 -12.44 25.45
C PHE A 565 1.13 -13.84 25.94
N VAL A 566 0.27 -14.54 26.67
CA VAL A 566 0.58 -15.88 27.20
C VAL A 566 0.64 -16.94 26.10
N ASN A 567 -0.13 -16.78 25.01
CA ASN A 567 -0.10 -17.69 23.87
C ASN A 567 1.13 -17.49 22.96
N ASP A 568 1.67 -16.27 22.88
CA ASP A 568 2.80 -15.97 21.99
C ASP A 568 4.10 -16.66 22.46
N ALA A 569 4.30 -16.76 23.78
CA ALA A 569 5.43 -17.45 24.40
C ALA A 569 5.45 -18.97 24.08
N GLU A 570 4.28 -19.60 24.13
CA GLU A 570 4.13 -21.04 23.82
C GLU A 570 4.46 -21.35 22.35
N LEU A 571 4.27 -20.40 21.44
CA LEU A 571 4.57 -20.58 20.00
C LEU A 571 6.06 -20.48 19.69
N LEU A 572 6.80 -19.67 20.45
CA LEU A 572 8.23 -19.43 20.23
C LEU A 572 9.11 -20.46 20.94
N LEU A 573 8.62 -21.12 21.99
CA LEU A 573 9.43 -22.10 22.74
C LEU A 573 9.90 -23.30 21.88
N PRO A 574 9.06 -23.98 21.07
CA PRO A 574 9.51 -25.09 20.24
C PRO A 574 10.62 -24.74 19.22
N PRO A 575 10.55 -23.67 18.42
CA PRO A 575 11.65 -23.28 17.53
C PRO A 575 12.92 -22.88 18.30
N ILE A 576 12.79 -22.24 19.47
CA ILE A 576 13.95 -21.92 20.32
C ILE A 576 14.64 -23.19 20.83
N GLN A 577 13.87 -24.19 21.29
CA GLN A 577 14.43 -25.48 21.74
C GLN A 577 15.19 -26.20 20.63
N ARG A 578 14.66 -26.17 19.39
CA ARG A 578 15.36 -26.69 18.21
C ARG A 578 16.64 -25.90 17.91
N ALA A 579 16.60 -24.59 18.02
CA ALA A 579 17.77 -23.73 17.78
C ALA A 579 18.92 -24.04 18.74
N VAL A 580 18.62 -24.15 20.04
CA VAL A 580 19.62 -24.51 21.06
C VAL A 580 20.21 -25.90 20.78
N THR A 581 19.35 -26.89 20.54
CA THR A 581 19.78 -28.28 20.27
C THR A 581 20.61 -28.39 18.98
N ARG A 582 20.23 -27.66 17.93
CA ARG A 582 20.95 -27.64 16.66
C ARG A 582 22.30 -26.95 16.79
N PHE A 583 22.37 -25.85 17.52
CA PHE A 583 23.65 -25.16 17.76
C PHE A 583 24.63 -26.08 18.51
N GLU A 584 24.18 -26.87 19.49
CA GLU A 584 25.02 -27.86 20.17
C GLU A 584 25.59 -28.91 19.21
N GLN A 585 24.80 -29.35 18.23
CA GLN A 585 25.19 -30.37 17.26
C GLN A 585 26.12 -29.82 16.16
N ASP A 586 25.87 -28.59 15.71
CA ASP A 586 26.50 -27.97 14.53
C ASP A 586 27.61 -26.97 14.87
N ASP A 587 27.91 -26.66 16.14
CA ASP A 587 29.00 -25.73 16.50
C ASP A 587 30.38 -26.35 16.19
N PHE A 588 30.91 -26.02 15.01
CA PHE A 588 32.24 -26.42 14.57
C PHE A 588 33.34 -25.42 14.94
N THR A 589 33.12 -24.51 15.89
CA THR A 589 34.12 -23.49 16.24
C THR A 589 35.42 -24.14 16.74
N THR A 590 36.54 -23.70 16.15
CA THR A 590 37.88 -24.16 16.50
C THR A 590 38.77 -22.97 16.86
N LEU A 591 39.61 -23.13 17.88
CA LEU A 591 40.65 -22.16 18.19
C LEU A 591 41.77 -22.24 17.15
N ASP A 592 42.41 -21.10 16.82
CA ASP A 592 43.61 -21.10 15.96
C ASP A 592 44.75 -21.81 16.70
N PRO A 593 45.18 -23.01 16.24
CA PRO A 593 46.13 -23.83 16.98
C PRO A 593 47.49 -23.17 17.11
N ARG A 594 47.92 -22.35 16.13
CA ARG A 594 49.24 -21.71 16.18
C ARG A 594 49.28 -20.62 17.23
N ARG A 595 48.28 -19.75 17.22
CA ARG A 595 48.15 -18.66 18.20
C ARG A 595 47.88 -19.19 19.59
N LEU A 596 47.08 -20.26 19.71
CA LEU A 596 46.82 -20.93 20.98
C LEU A 596 48.10 -21.53 21.58
N ASP A 597 48.89 -22.24 20.78
CA ASP A 597 50.16 -22.82 21.22
C ASP A 597 51.16 -21.73 21.64
N GLU A 598 51.23 -20.63 20.91
CA GLU A 598 52.08 -19.47 21.25
C GLU A 598 51.66 -18.82 22.58
N ALA A 599 50.37 -18.59 22.76
CA ALA A 599 49.79 -18.07 24.01
C ALA A 599 50.12 -18.96 25.21
N ILE A 600 49.96 -20.27 25.07
CA ILE A 600 50.24 -21.23 26.15
C ILE A 600 51.75 -21.32 26.43
N ARG A 601 52.61 -21.27 25.40
CA ARG A 601 54.07 -21.23 25.58
C ARG A 601 54.52 -19.99 26.35
N MET A 602 53.98 -18.82 26.03
CA MET A 602 54.26 -17.59 26.78
C MET A 602 53.83 -17.76 28.24
N MET A 603 52.65 -18.32 28.50
CA MET A 603 52.18 -18.57 29.86
C MET A 603 53.10 -19.53 30.63
N TRP A 604 53.63 -20.59 30.00
CA TRP A 604 54.61 -21.48 30.63
C TRP A 604 55.93 -20.78 31.01
N SER A 605 56.32 -19.78 30.21
CA SER A 605 57.56 -19.04 30.44
C SER A 605 57.49 -18.12 31.68
N GLU A 606 56.31 -17.57 31.98
CA GLU A 606 56.10 -16.61 33.08
C GLU A 606 55.97 -17.24 34.47
N ILE A 607 55.72 -18.56 34.56
CA ILE A 607 55.60 -19.24 35.85
C ILE A 607 56.97 -19.26 36.58
N PRO A 608 57.10 -18.78 37.83
CA PRO A 608 58.37 -18.69 38.55
C PRO A 608 59.03 -20.07 38.82
N MET A 609 60.33 -20.21 38.55
CA MET A 609 61.13 -21.44 38.77
C MET A 609 61.00 -22.05 40.18
N HIS A 610 60.91 -21.22 41.22
CA HIS A 610 60.82 -21.70 42.61
C HIS A 610 59.44 -22.31 42.93
N LYS A 611 58.36 -21.87 42.25
CA LYS A 611 57.02 -22.50 42.33
C LYS A 611 56.91 -23.74 41.45
N LYS A 612 57.69 -23.83 40.37
CA LYS A 612 57.79 -25.01 39.48
C LYS A 612 58.37 -26.24 40.19
N LEU A 613 59.28 -26.05 41.14
CA LEU A 613 59.95 -27.12 41.89
C LEU A 613 59.19 -27.56 43.16
N ALA A 614 58.56 -26.63 43.88
CA ALA A 614 57.92 -26.94 45.18
C ALA A 614 56.59 -27.72 45.07
N HIS A 615 55.87 -27.62 43.95
CA HIS A 615 54.53 -28.22 43.78
C HIS A 615 54.46 -29.34 42.74
N GLY A 616 55.56 -29.73 42.09
CA GLY A 616 55.61 -30.84 41.14
C GLY A 616 54.54 -30.79 40.03
N LEU A 617 54.16 -31.94 39.48
CA LEU A 617 53.15 -32.11 38.42
C LEU A 617 51.71 -31.72 38.81
N THR A 618 51.49 -31.31 40.05
CA THR A 618 50.16 -31.01 40.62
C THR A 618 49.37 -29.99 39.80
N PRO A 619 49.93 -28.84 39.35
CA PRO A 619 49.18 -27.87 38.56
C PRO A 619 48.67 -28.43 37.22
N LEU A 620 49.42 -29.35 36.60
CA LEU A 620 49.00 -30.02 35.37
C LEU A 620 47.81 -30.93 35.63
N ALA A 621 47.91 -31.75 36.69
CA ALA A 621 46.82 -32.62 37.12
C ALA A 621 45.58 -31.81 37.48
N THR A 622 45.71 -30.64 38.12
CA THR A 622 44.59 -29.74 38.42
C THR A 622 43.99 -29.12 37.16
N ILE A 623 44.80 -28.70 36.18
CA ILE A 623 44.32 -28.19 34.88
C ILE A 623 43.51 -29.28 34.15
N PHE A 624 44.09 -30.48 34.00
CA PHE A 624 43.41 -31.58 33.32
C PHE A 624 42.22 -32.11 34.11
N ALA A 625 42.28 -32.11 35.45
CA ALA A 625 41.14 -32.45 36.30
C ALA A 625 40.05 -31.39 36.23
N ALA A 626 40.37 -30.11 36.04
CA ALA A 626 39.37 -29.06 35.87
C ALA A 626 38.71 -29.08 34.49
N PHE A 627 39.48 -29.31 33.42
CA PHE A 627 38.90 -29.55 32.10
C PHE A 627 38.10 -30.86 32.07
N GLY A 628 38.60 -31.91 32.75
CA GLY A 628 37.88 -33.16 32.96
C GLY A 628 36.60 -32.95 33.77
N ALA A 629 36.65 -32.19 34.86
CA ALA A 629 35.50 -31.88 35.70
C ALA A 629 34.46 -31.04 34.94
N ALA A 630 34.88 -30.08 34.13
CA ALA A 630 33.99 -29.33 33.24
C ALA A 630 33.29 -30.25 32.22
N LEU A 631 33.98 -31.28 31.72
CA LEU A 631 33.39 -32.33 30.88
C LEU A 631 32.53 -33.34 31.66
N MET A 632 32.75 -33.48 32.98
CA MET A 632 32.06 -34.43 33.86
C MET A 632 30.91 -33.82 34.66
N ILE A 633 30.58 -32.53 34.47
CA ILE A 633 29.31 -31.99 34.96
C ILE A 633 28.22 -32.80 34.24
N PRO A 634 27.50 -33.70 34.94
CA PRO A 634 26.55 -34.56 34.26
C PRO A 634 25.43 -33.68 33.74
N VAL A 635 25.16 -33.82 32.43
CA VAL A 635 23.91 -33.41 31.78
C VAL A 635 22.80 -34.34 32.27
N ASP A 636 22.56 -34.36 33.59
CA ASP A 636 21.62 -35.26 34.28
C ASP A 636 20.22 -34.63 34.40
N PHE A 637 19.88 -33.74 33.47
CA PHE A 637 18.55 -33.18 33.31
C PHE A 637 18.21 -33.37 31.84
N GLY A 638 17.09 -34.03 31.53
CA GLY A 638 16.68 -34.38 30.16
C GLY A 638 16.32 -33.19 29.24
N HIS A 639 17.04 -32.07 29.36
CA HIS A 639 16.91 -30.83 28.59
C HIS A 639 18.31 -30.35 28.15
N SER A 640 18.40 -29.86 26.92
CA SER A 640 19.62 -29.32 26.30
C SER A 640 20.09 -28.07 27.06
N PHE A 641 21.24 -28.14 27.73
CA PHE A 641 21.81 -27.02 28.48
C PHE A 641 23.23 -26.76 28.02
N ILE A 642 23.53 -25.51 27.67
CA ILE A 642 24.88 -25.11 27.30
C ILE A 642 25.51 -24.30 28.43
N LEU A 643 26.75 -24.62 28.83
CA LEU A 643 27.56 -23.85 29.78
C LEU A 643 28.51 -22.84 29.09
N ALA A 644 28.33 -21.53 29.30
CA ALA A 644 29.27 -20.50 28.85
C ALA A 644 30.26 -20.15 29.97
N ALA A 645 31.56 -20.32 29.74
CA ALA A 645 32.58 -19.76 30.63
C ALA A 645 33.83 -19.41 29.83
N SER A 646 34.43 -18.25 30.10
CA SER A 646 35.69 -17.86 29.48
C SER A 646 36.84 -18.77 29.94
N ILE A 647 37.92 -18.82 29.16
CA ILE A 647 39.11 -19.61 29.53
C ILE A 647 39.71 -19.16 30.88
N PRO A 648 39.80 -17.85 31.20
CA PRO A 648 40.16 -17.40 32.55
C PRO A 648 39.19 -17.88 33.64
N GLU A 649 37.87 -17.85 33.39
CA GLU A 649 36.87 -18.31 34.36
C GLU A 649 36.98 -19.82 34.62
N LEU A 650 37.23 -20.62 33.58
CA LEU A 650 37.54 -22.05 33.70
C LEU A 650 38.76 -22.30 34.59
N LEU A 651 39.85 -21.57 34.34
CA LEU A 651 41.07 -21.66 35.14
C LEU A 651 40.84 -21.16 36.58
N ALA A 652 40.06 -20.11 36.77
CA ALA A 652 39.74 -19.60 38.11
C ALA A 652 38.88 -20.59 38.90
N ALA A 653 37.84 -21.17 38.26
CA ALA A 653 37.01 -22.21 38.83
C ALA A 653 37.84 -23.43 39.22
N ALA A 654 38.83 -23.82 38.40
CA ALA A 654 39.81 -24.87 38.70
C ALA A 654 40.71 -24.61 39.94
N GLY A 655 40.58 -23.46 40.62
CA GLY A 655 41.50 -23.02 41.67
C GLY A 655 42.83 -22.48 41.14
N LEU A 656 42.93 -22.22 39.82
CA LEU A 656 44.13 -21.73 39.15
C LEU A 656 44.05 -20.22 38.89
N GLY A 657 43.63 -19.45 39.90
CA GLY A 657 43.46 -17.99 39.78
C GLY A 657 44.69 -17.25 39.24
N ALA A 658 45.90 -17.75 39.52
CA ALA A 658 47.14 -17.19 38.96
C ALA A 658 47.26 -17.41 37.43
N LEU A 659 46.87 -18.58 36.92
CA LEU A 659 46.83 -18.85 35.48
C LEU A 659 45.68 -18.11 34.80
N ALA A 660 44.54 -17.98 35.47
CA ALA A 660 43.44 -17.13 35.01
C ALA A 660 43.89 -15.67 34.83
N ALA A 661 44.61 -15.10 35.81
CA ALA A 661 45.13 -13.74 35.75
C ALA A 661 46.18 -13.56 34.65
N MET A 662 47.09 -14.53 34.47
CA MET A 662 48.07 -14.52 33.37
C MET A 662 47.39 -14.62 31.99
N TRP A 663 46.39 -15.50 31.84
CA TRP A 663 45.60 -15.60 30.61
C TRP A 663 44.86 -14.31 30.30
N ALA A 664 44.22 -13.71 31.31
CA ALA A 664 43.54 -12.43 31.17
C ALA A 664 44.50 -11.25 30.90
N GLY A 665 45.78 -11.37 31.28
CA GLY A 665 46.83 -10.38 30.99
C GLY A 665 47.45 -10.49 29.60
N ASN A 666 47.38 -11.66 28.94
CA ASN A 666 48.01 -11.89 27.65
C ASN A 666 47.10 -11.52 26.47
N GLN A 667 47.48 -10.47 25.71
CA GLN A 667 46.71 -9.99 24.57
C GLN A 667 46.47 -11.06 23.49
N GLY A 668 47.48 -11.88 23.16
CA GLY A 668 47.34 -12.93 22.14
C GLY A 668 46.35 -14.04 22.54
N ALA A 669 46.33 -14.40 23.83
CA ALA A 669 45.41 -15.38 24.37
C ALA A 669 43.95 -14.87 24.38
N ARG A 670 43.77 -13.58 24.68
CA ARG A 670 42.45 -12.92 24.62
C ARG A 670 41.94 -12.81 23.19
N GLU A 671 42.78 -12.47 22.23
CA GLU A 671 42.39 -12.36 20.82
C GLU A 671 41.84 -13.68 20.25
N VAL A 672 42.50 -14.81 20.54
CA VAL A 672 42.06 -16.13 20.08
C VAL A 672 40.69 -16.48 20.67
N GLY A 673 40.49 -16.24 21.97
CA GLY A 673 39.21 -16.43 22.62
C GLY A 673 38.11 -15.53 22.05
N GLN A 674 38.42 -14.25 21.80
CA GLN A 674 37.47 -13.30 21.22
C GLN A 674 37.10 -13.63 19.77
N GLN A 675 38.03 -14.13 18.95
CA GLN A 675 37.74 -14.56 17.57
C GLN A 675 36.78 -15.74 17.56
N ALA A 676 37.02 -16.76 18.39
CA ALA A 676 36.15 -17.92 18.50
C ALA A 676 34.77 -17.55 19.09
N ALA A 677 34.73 -16.68 20.10
CA ALA A 677 33.46 -16.19 20.66
C ALA A 677 32.61 -15.41 19.65
N ARG A 678 33.23 -14.59 18.78
CA ARG A 678 32.52 -13.90 17.67
C ARG A 678 31.95 -14.89 16.66
N GLN A 679 32.70 -15.95 16.34
CA GLN A 679 32.25 -16.99 15.43
C GLN A 679 31.05 -17.75 16.02
N GLN A 680 31.13 -18.18 17.29
CA GLN A 680 30.02 -18.84 17.98
C GLN A 680 28.77 -17.97 18.06
N LEU A 681 28.90 -16.68 18.36
CA LEU A 681 27.76 -15.76 18.38
C LEU A 681 27.13 -15.61 16.98
N ALA A 682 27.95 -15.51 15.93
CA ALA A 682 27.46 -15.45 14.55
C ALA A 682 26.74 -16.74 14.13
N ASP A 683 27.28 -17.88 14.52
CA ASP A 683 26.72 -19.20 14.25
C ASP A 683 25.41 -19.44 15.02
N PHE A 684 25.36 -19.05 16.28
CA PHE A 684 24.16 -19.13 17.10
C PHE A 684 23.04 -18.23 16.56
N LEU A 685 23.36 -16.98 16.22
CA LEU A 685 22.41 -16.05 15.61
C LEU A 685 21.87 -16.60 14.27
N ALA A 686 22.72 -17.24 13.46
CA ALA A 686 22.29 -17.84 12.21
C ALA A 686 21.34 -19.02 12.41
N VAL A 687 21.57 -19.86 13.42
CA VAL A 687 20.67 -20.96 13.80
C VAL A 687 19.34 -20.43 14.33
N LEU A 688 19.36 -19.39 15.17
CA LEU A 688 18.14 -18.73 15.65
C LEU A 688 17.33 -18.14 14.48
N CYS A 689 18.00 -17.45 13.55
CA CYS A 689 17.33 -16.90 12.37
C CYS A 689 16.68 -18.01 11.53
N ASP A 690 17.39 -19.11 11.28
CA ASP A 690 16.83 -20.26 10.55
C ASP A 690 15.59 -20.82 11.26
N GLU A 691 15.70 -21.20 12.54
CA GLU A 691 14.59 -21.84 13.25
C GLU A 691 13.40 -20.91 13.47
N LEU A 692 13.63 -19.60 13.65
CA LEU A 692 12.58 -18.59 13.81
C LEU A 692 12.07 -18.04 12.47
N GLY A 693 12.55 -18.56 11.33
CA GLY A 693 12.07 -18.15 10.02
C GLY A 693 12.40 -16.70 9.65
N VAL A 694 13.49 -16.16 10.20
CA VAL A 694 14.05 -14.83 9.91
C VAL A 694 15.18 -15.00 8.89
N ALA A 695 15.23 -14.15 7.87
CA ALA A 695 16.36 -14.17 6.92
C ALA A 695 17.68 -13.92 7.67
N ARG A 696 18.76 -14.65 7.39
CA ARG A 696 20.06 -14.37 8.05
C ARG A 696 20.57 -12.95 7.71
N PRO A 697 21.30 -12.28 8.63
CA PRO A 697 21.84 -10.94 8.38
C PRO A 697 22.86 -10.94 7.23
N ASP A 698 22.64 -10.07 6.25
CA ASP A 698 23.55 -9.77 5.14
C ASP A 698 23.47 -8.26 4.84
N PRO A 699 24.54 -7.47 5.10
CA PRO A 699 25.89 -7.87 5.55
C PRO A 699 25.94 -8.32 7.02
N PRO A 700 27.07 -8.92 7.47
CA PRO A 700 27.24 -9.35 8.86
C PRO A 700 27.05 -8.22 9.88
N MET A 701 26.42 -8.55 11.00
CA MET A 701 26.09 -7.58 12.06
C MET A 701 27.34 -7.05 12.79
N LYS A 702 27.17 -5.89 13.44
CA LYS A 702 28.20 -5.27 14.28
C LYS A 702 27.77 -5.24 15.74
N VAL A 703 28.68 -5.58 16.63
CA VAL A 703 28.49 -5.58 18.10
C VAL A 703 29.44 -4.56 18.73
N ARG A 704 29.00 -3.85 19.76
CA ARG A 704 29.89 -2.97 20.56
C ARG A 704 30.47 -3.75 21.74
N VAL A 705 31.80 -3.87 21.80
CA VAL A 705 32.55 -4.57 22.85
C VAL A 705 33.63 -3.63 23.39
N ALA A 706 33.62 -3.32 24.69
CA ALA A 706 34.55 -2.41 25.37
C ALA A 706 34.79 -1.09 24.60
N ASN A 707 33.71 -0.41 24.20
CA ASN A 707 33.73 0.82 23.38
C ASN A 707 34.28 0.69 21.94
N HIS A 708 34.56 -0.52 21.47
CA HIS A 708 34.95 -0.79 20.09
C HIS A 708 33.81 -1.45 19.32
N GLN A 709 33.62 -1.07 18.06
CA GLN A 709 32.65 -1.72 17.19
C GLN A 709 33.34 -2.86 16.43
N VAL A 710 32.78 -4.07 16.57
CA VAL A 710 33.33 -5.30 16.03
C VAL A 710 32.32 -5.92 15.08
N THR A 711 32.73 -6.25 13.87
CA THR A 711 31.90 -6.98 12.90
C THR A 711 31.95 -8.49 13.20
N LEU A 712 30.80 -9.14 13.25
CA LEU A 712 30.70 -10.60 13.35
C LEU A 712 31.16 -11.25 12.04
N PRO A 713 31.84 -12.40 12.09
CA PRO A 713 32.16 -13.15 10.87
C PRO A 713 30.88 -13.72 10.22
N ALA A 714 30.98 -14.14 8.97
CA ALA A 714 29.92 -14.95 8.36
C ALA A 714 29.78 -16.28 9.11
N SER A 715 28.55 -16.75 9.29
CA SER A 715 28.29 -18.05 9.91
C SER A 715 28.85 -19.19 9.05
N ARG A 716 29.41 -20.20 9.71
CA ARG A 716 29.90 -21.46 9.12
C ARG A 716 28.83 -22.55 9.12
N ILE A 717 27.75 -22.38 9.88
CA ILE A 717 26.66 -23.36 9.94
C ILE A 717 25.86 -23.31 8.64
N ALA A 718 25.65 -24.49 8.03
CA ALA A 718 24.85 -24.65 6.82
C ALA A 718 23.42 -24.13 7.05
N ARG A 719 22.78 -23.60 6.00
CA ARG A 719 21.40 -23.12 6.09
C ARG A 719 20.43 -24.29 6.19
N SER A 720 19.52 -24.25 7.15
CA SER A 720 18.39 -25.19 7.21
C SER A 720 17.14 -24.53 6.65
N GLU A 721 16.30 -25.33 5.99
CA GLU A 721 14.91 -24.95 5.78
C GLU A 721 14.21 -24.98 7.14
N THR A 722 13.42 -23.95 7.39
CA THR A 722 12.66 -23.81 8.64
C THR A 722 11.35 -24.59 8.52
N SER A 723 10.98 -25.29 9.58
CA SER A 723 9.70 -25.99 9.66
C SER A 723 8.54 -25.09 10.11
N GLY A 724 8.83 -23.84 10.48
CA GLY A 724 7.86 -22.88 11.04
C GLY A 724 7.47 -21.74 10.08
N PRO A 725 6.59 -20.84 10.54
CA PRO A 725 6.25 -19.61 9.83
C PRO A 725 7.50 -18.78 9.50
N THR A 726 7.53 -18.21 8.30
CA THR A 726 8.68 -17.44 7.83
C THR A 726 8.32 -16.00 7.57
N MET A 727 9.23 -15.08 7.87
CA MET A 727 9.09 -13.69 7.52
C MET A 727 9.61 -13.45 6.09
N PRO A 728 8.74 -13.01 5.16
CA PRO A 728 9.17 -12.73 3.81
C PRO A 728 9.95 -11.42 3.74
N VAL A 729 11.02 -11.40 2.95
CA VAL A 729 11.81 -10.19 2.65
C VAL A 729 11.63 -9.85 1.19
N TYR A 730 11.21 -8.63 0.91
CA TYR A 730 10.86 -8.19 -0.44
C TYR A 730 11.78 -7.07 -0.90
N ARG A 731 12.15 -7.10 -2.18
CA ARG A 731 12.88 -6.01 -2.85
C ARG A 731 12.16 -5.63 -4.14
N VAL A 732 11.95 -4.33 -4.32
CA VAL A 732 11.47 -3.79 -5.60
C VAL A 732 12.57 -3.89 -6.64
N ARG A 733 12.23 -4.33 -7.84
CA ARG A 733 13.18 -4.54 -8.94
C ARG A 733 13.35 -3.28 -9.78
N ASP A 734 14.59 -2.84 -9.94
CA ASP A 734 14.93 -1.66 -10.74
C ASP A 734 14.61 -1.87 -12.23
N GLU A 735 14.67 -3.11 -12.72
CA GLU A 735 14.30 -3.45 -14.10
C GLU A 735 12.83 -3.15 -14.38
N PHE A 736 11.94 -3.54 -13.46
CA PHE A 736 10.50 -3.24 -13.58
C PHE A 736 10.26 -1.72 -13.59
N VAL A 737 10.92 -0.97 -12.69
CA VAL A 737 10.77 0.49 -12.63
C VAL A 737 11.25 1.14 -13.93
N SER A 738 12.34 0.64 -14.53
CA SER A 738 12.84 1.11 -15.81
C SER A 738 11.87 0.83 -16.96
N GLU A 739 11.30 -0.37 -17.03
CA GLU A 739 10.31 -0.73 -18.05
C GLU A 739 9.00 0.01 -17.87
N LEU A 740 8.53 0.16 -16.63
CA LEU A 740 7.34 0.94 -16.32
C LEU A 740 7.51 2.40 -16.75
N ASN A 741 8.68 2.99 -16.55
CA ASN A 741 8.95 4.35 -17.01
C ASN A 741 9.00 4.49 -18.55
N LYS A 742 9.29 3.40 -19.28
CA LYS A 742 9.22 3.39 -20.75
C LYS A 742 7.77 3.33 -21.25
N LEU A 743 6.93 2.51 -20.62
CA LEU A 743 5.52 2.32 -21.01
C LEU A 743 4.58 3.40 -20.46
N LEU A 744 4.89 3.93 -19.28
CA LEU A 744 4.11 4.93 -18.56
C LEU A 744 5.03 6.04 -18.00
N PRO A 745 5.57 6.91 -18.86
CA PRO A 745 6.48 7.97 -18.44
C PRO A 745 5.76 9.01 -17.57
N ARG A 746 6.39 9.38 -16.45
CA ARG A 746 5.84 10.38 -15.53
C ARG A 746 5.73 11.76 -16.19
N SER A 747 4.54 12.34 -16.19
CA SER A 747 4.28 13.68 -16.73
C SER A 747 5.00 14.79 -15.95
N SER A 748 5.35 14.53 -14.69
CA SER A 748 6.13 15.42 -13.82
C SER A 748 7.64 15.47 -14.13
N GLY A 749 8.14 14.67 -15.08
CA GLY A 749 9.53 14.70 -15.55
C GLY A 749 9.84 15.80 -16.57
N ILE A 750 8.83 16.53 -17.07
CA ILE A 750 9.02 17.69 -17.95
C ILE A 750 9.38 18.88 -17.05
N LYS A 751 10.70 18.98 -16.79
CA LYS A 751 11.46 20.06 -16.13
C LYS A 751 10.65 21.28 -15.64
N LYS A 752 10.73 21.53 -14.32
CA LYS A 752 10.76 22.90 -13.77
C LYS A 752 11.90 23.71 -14.38
#